data_AF-A0A963SLH6-F1
#
_entry.id   AF-A0A963SLH6-F1
#
_cell.length_a   1.000
_cell.length_b   1.000
_cell.length_c   1.000
_cell.angle_alpha   90.00
_cell.angle_beta   90.00
_cell.angle_gamma   90.00
#
_symmetry.space_group_name_H-M   'P 1'
#
loop_
_entity.id
_entity.type
_entity.pdbx_description
1 polymer ?
#
loop_
_entity_poly.entity_id
_entity_poly.type
_entity_poly.pdbx_seq_one_letter_code
_entity_poly.pdbx_strand_id
1 'polypeptide(L)'
;MRQRGKLWCFTASIALAVSGCGGGDSGSSPIGGGPAPTPTPPASGRLFADPAQESLSVAEVERILAQAVGEASARGLPSTIAVTDRVGNVLAVYQMNGAPGTTRVSSETIGGTASASTAVGLQGAVIPSNTAAIAKAITGAYLSSGGNAFSTRTASQIVQQHFPPAPTTVGLESGPLFGVQFSQLPCSDLSARFTGAAGAGAFIGPKRSPLGLAADPGGFPIYKNGVVVGGIGVSGDGDYGFDSNILNTDVDAEEAIALAGIQGFAPPIEITADRIPVDGTTLRFSDMTVNDLSALQATLPAGGGVLLAVTGYTNGPIRAGTAYGTEASGIRRSTAAEFSLPDAYVLTDGSGAGRYPIRGGTDGASVGQPLTAAEVRAVLEEAFTVLSRARAQIRRPLDSRMQATISMVDTNGEILGIVRSPDGPIFGTDVSLQKARTATLFSSLTAGQQLSANAASASYVQRVRSFLNDANALTGTFAFADRSGGNLSRPYFPDGEVGRPPGPFSVEQSSQFSPFAVGLQTDLVATNIVEHLNYVASNGGSGDTAVGCTGLAPSPAGKPRIANGIQIFPGSVPIYRGNTLVGGIGVSGDGIDQDDMVSFLGTHNGGLRVGGIGNAPNAIRADRIVVQVGSRQVRLRYVSCPFAPFLDTAEQNVCEGL
;
A
#
# COMPACT_ATOMS: atom_id res chain seq x y z
N MET A 1 -50.50 -24.50 68.78
CA MET A 1 -51.85 -23.91 68.59
C MET A 1 -51.86 -23.13 67.29
N ARG A 2 -52.99 -23.19 66.58
CA ARG A 2 -53.25 -22.66 65.22
C ARG A 2 -53.10 -21.13 65.15
N GLN A 3 -52.50 -20.59 64.08
CA GLN A 3 -53.18 -19.98 62.92
C GLN A 3 -52.22 -19.12 62.05
N ARG A 4 -52.24 -19.42 60.73
CA ARG A 4 -52.29 -18.53 59.52
C ARG A 4 -51.34 -17.31 59.43
N GLY A 5 -50.64 -17.05 58.32
CA GLY A 5 -50.64 -17.70 57.01
C GLY A 5 -49.88 -16.93 55.91
N LYS A 6 -49.85 -17.58 54.74
CA LYS A 6 -49.65 -17.10 53.36
C LYS A 6 -48.30 -16.45 52.97
N LEU A 7 -47.46 -17.29 52.36
CA LEU A 7 -46.52 -16.96 51.29
C LEU A 7 -47.25 -16.24 50.14
N TRP A 8 -46.65 -15.19 49.58
CA TRP A 8 -46.68 -14.82 48.15
C TRP A 8 -45.38 -14.09 47.83
N CYS A 9 -44.66 -14.58 46.82
CA CYS A 9 -43.49 -13.93 46.24
C CYS A 9 -43.92 -12.72 45.39
N PHE A 10 -43.26 -11.59 45.58
CA PHE A 10 -43.12 -10.56 44.56
C PHE A 10 -41.67 -10.07 44.52
N THR A 11 -41.13 -10.12 43.31
CA THR A 11 -39.89 -9.53 42.83
C THR A 11 -39.89 -8.02 43.03
N ALA A 12 -38.78 -7.47 43.55
CA ALA A 12 -38.54 -6.03 43.58
C ALA A 12 -37.17 -5.73 42.94
N SER A 13 -37.23 -5.03 41.82
CA SER A 13 -36.14 -4.48 41.04
C SER A 13 -35.38 -3.41 41.84
N ILE A 14 -34.04 -3.48 41.87
CA ILE A 14 -33.19 -2.36 42.28
C ILE A 14 -32.38 -1.94 41.07
N ALA A 15 -32.70 -0.77 40.54
CA ALA A 15 -31.89 -0.06 39.56
C ALA A 15 -30.66 0.50 40.26
N LEU A 16 -29.46 0.03 39.90
CA LEU A 16 -28.21 0.69 40.22
C LEU A 16 -27.84 1.61 39.05
N ALA A 17 -28.03 2.91 39.24
CA ALA A 17 -27.39 3.94 38.43
C ALA A 17 -25.89 3.92 38.77
N VAL A 18 -25.08 3.31 37.90
CA VAL A 18 -23.63 3.47 37.94
C VAL A 18 -23.30 4.74 37.17
N SER A 19 -23.16 5.85 37.90
CA SER A 19 -22.39 6.99 37.44
C SER A 19 -20.93 6.55 37.34
N GLY A 20 -20.54 6.08 36.16
CA GLY A 20 -19.13 5.90 35.82
C GLY A 20 -18.48 7.28 35.75
N CYS A 21 -17.65 7.60 36.74
CA CYS A 21 -16.74 8.72 36.66
C CYS A 21 -15.79 8.48 35.48
N GLY A 22 -16.07 9.12 34.35
CA GLY A 22 -15.10 9.34 33.30
C GLY A 22 -13.99 10.22 33.86
N GLY A 23 -12.83 9.62 34.06
CA GLY A 23 -11.58 10.37 34.18
C GLY A 23 -11.28 10.96 32.82
N GLY A 24 -11.64 12.23 32.63
CA GLY A 24 -11.19 13.01 31.48
C GLY A 24 -9.71 13.32 31.66
N ASP A 25 -8.86 12.65 30.90
CA ASP A 25 -7.53 13.17 30.60
C ASP A 25 -7.73 14.42 29.73
N SER A 26 -7.71 15.58 30.37
CA SER A 26 -7.66 16.89 29.73
C SER A 26 -6.24 17.22 29.26
N GLY A 27 -5.51 16.24 28.75
CA GLY A 27 -4.23 16.42 28.07
C GLY A 27 -4.48 16.78 26.61
N SER A 28 -3.86 17.85 26.11
CA SER A 28 -3.86 18.15 24.68
C SER A 28 -3.33 16.95 23.89
N SER A 29 -4.05 16.53 22.86
CA SER A 29 -3.64 15.46 21.95
C SER A 29 -2.25 15.74 21.39
N PRO A 30 -1.27 14.82 21.51
CA PRO A 30 0.11 15.04 21.05
C PRO A 30 0.23 15.44 19.59
N ILE A 31 -0.75 15.07 18.75
CA ILE A 31 -0.77 15.36 17.31
C ILE A 31 -1.86 16.36 16.90
N GLY A 32 -2.64 16.88 17.86
CA GLY A 32 -3.73 17.82 17.62
C GLY A 32 -5.05 17.19 17.14
N GLY A 33 -5.08 15.86 16.99
CA GLY A 33 -6.27 15.09 16.64
C GLY A 33 -7.25 14.95 17.80
N GLY A 34 -8.55 15.16 17.54
CA GLY A 34 -9.61 14.91 18.51
C GLY A 34 -9.97 13.42 18.65
N PRO A 35 -10.94 13.09 19.51
CA PRO A 35 -11.48 11.73 19.57
C PRO A 35 -12.19 11.38 18.25
N ALA A 36 -12.19 10.10 17.90
CA ALA A 36 -12.89 9.60 16.74
C ALA A 36 -14.38 9.94 16.81
N PRO A 37 -15.00 10.38 15.70
CA PRO A 37 -16.45 10.52 15.65
C PRO A 37 -17.09 9.15 15.92
N THR A 38 -18.30 9.16 16.47
CA THR A 38 -19.06 7.93 16.66
C THR A 38 -19.23 7.23 15.31
N PRO A 39 -18.84 5.94 15.19
CA PRO A 39 -18.95 5.22 13.93
C PRO A 39 -20.39 5.23 13.42
N THR A 40 -20.61 5.65 12.18
CA THR A 40 -21.90 5.52 11.52
C THR A 40 -22.18 4.03 11.28
N PRO A 41 -23.27 3.46 11.82
CA PRO A 41 -23.62 2.08 11.55
C PRO A 41 -23.82 1.84 10.05
N PRO A 42 -23.44 0.67 9.50
CA PRO A 42 -23.82 0.30 8.15
C PRO A 42 -25.33 0.41 7.95
N ALA A 43 -25.76 0.82 6.76
CA ALA A 43 -27.18 0.80 6.40
C ALA A 43 -27.75 -0.63 6.49
N SER A 44 -29.06 -0.77 6.74
CA SER A 44 -29.71 -2.08 6.86
C SER A 44 -29.40 -3.00 5.68
N GLY A 45 -28.95 -4.22 5.98
CA GLY A 45 -28.56 -5.22 4.97
C GLY A 45 -27.13 -5.07 4.44
N ARG A 46 -26.31 -4.17 4.99
CA ARG A 46 -24.91 -3.97 4.64
C ARG A 46 -23.97 -4.35 5.77
N LEU A 47 -22.76 -4.77 5.40
CA LEU A 47 -21.69 -5.08 6.34
C LEU A 47 -20.73 -3.91 6.57
N PHE A 48 -20.66 -2.97 5.62
CA PHE A 48 -19.75 -1.83 5.66
C PHE A 48 -20.51 -0.51 5.60
N ALA A 49 -20.01 0.47 6.35
CA ALA A 49 -20.42 1.86 6.22
C ALA A 49 -19.68 2.49 5.03
N ASP A 50 -20.37 3.34 4.27
CA ASP A 50 -19.72 4.14 3.25
C ASP A 50 -18.93 5.28 3.92
N PRO A 51 -17.69 5.57 3.46
CA PRO A 51 -17.00 6.77 3.88
C PRO A 51 -17.82 8.01 3.53
N ALA A 52 -17.90 8.97 4.46
CA ALA A 52 -18.60 10.22 4.18
C ALA A 52 -17.91 10.96 3.03
N GLN A 53 -18.72 11.56 2.16
CA GLN A 53 -18.24 12.28 0.98
C GLN A 53 -17.73 13.67 1.38
N GLU A 54 -16.53 13.71 1.96
CA GLU A 54 -15.83 14.91 2.38
C GLU A 54 -14.71 15.27 1.41
N SER A 55 -14.42 16.57 1.28
CA SER A 55 -13.25 17.06 0.55
C SER A 55 -12.73 18.39 1.12
N LEU A 56 -11.49 18.71 0.76
CA LEU A 56 -10.88 20.00 1.08
C LEU A 56 -11.38 21.08 0.12
N SER A 57 -11.80 22.22 0.66
CA SER A 57 -12.02 23.45 -0.09
C SER A 57 -10.70 24.17 -0.38
N VAL A 58 -10.70 25.13 -1.30
CA VAL A 58 -9.53 25.97 -1.61
C VAL A 58 -9.00 26.67 -0.34
N ALA A 59 -9.90 27.25 0.46
CA ALA A 59 -9.52 27.94 1.70
C ALA A 59 -8.88 27.00 2.74
N GLU A 60 -9.32 25.74 2.80
CA GLU A 60 -8.71 24.74 3.68
C GLU A 60 -7.32 24.33 3.17
N VAL A 61 -7.12 24.18 1.86
CA VAL A 61 -5.79 23.94 1.27
C VAL A 61 -4.86 25.12 1.54
N GLU A 62 -5.33 26.36 1.39
CA GLU A 62 -4.58 27.58 1.71
C GLU A 62 -4.17 27.62 3.19
N ARG A 63 -5.08 27.25 4.10
CA ARG A 63 -4.78 27.18 5.53
C ARG A 63 -3.72 26.13 5.85
N ILE A 64 -3.82 24.94 5.28
CA ILE A 64 -2.84 23.85 5.46
C ILE A 64 -1.45 24.32 5.02
N LEU A 65 -1.36 24.96 3.84
CA LEU A 65 -0.11 25.54 3.37
C LEU A 65 0.39 26.66 4.28
N ALA A 66 -0.50 27.56 4.74
CA ALA A 66 -0.13 28.66 5.63
C ALA A 66 0.52 28.16 6.92
N GLN A 67 -0.10 27.17 7.56
CA GLN A 67 0.41 26.58 8.80
C GLN A 67 1.79 25.95 8.60
N ALA A 68 1.96 25.15 7.53
CA ALA A 68 3.24 24.54 7.19
C ALA A 68 4.32 25.57 6.84
N VAL A 69 4.01 26.56 5.99
CA VAL A 69 4.96 27.65 5.64
C VAL A 69 5.36 28.46 6.88
N GLY A 70 4.43 28.69 7.81
CA GLY A 70 4.71 29.34 9.08
C GLY A 70 5.74 28.59 9.91
N GLU A 71 5.52 27.28 10.10
CA GLU A 71 6.43 26.42 10.84
C GLU A 71 7.81 26.32 10.18
N ALA A 72 7.83 26.17 8.85
CA ALA A 72 9.07 26.14 8.07
C ALA A 72 9.87 27.42 8.22
N SER A 73 9.20 28.58 8.24
CA SER A 73 9.83 29.88 8.47
C SER A 73 10.39 29.98 9.89
N ALA A 74 9.63 29.52 10.90
CA ALA A 74 10.06 29.55 12.29
C ALA A 74 11.31 28.68 12.53
N ARG A 75 11.43 27.56 11.80
CA ARG A 75 12.58 26.65 11.86
C ARG A 75 13.77 27.09 11.02
N GLY A 76 13.61 28.10 10.16
CA GLY A 76 14.65 28.50 9.21
C GLY A 76 14.93 27.43 8.15
N LEU A 77 13.94 26.61 7.80
CA LEU A 77 14.02 25.56 6.78
C LEU A 77 13.03 25.82 5.64
N PRO A 78 13.33 26.73 4.70
CA PRO A 78 12.50 26.90 3.51
C PRO A 78 12.28 25.57 2.79
N SER A 79 11.01 25.23 2.56
CA SER A 79 10.62 23.90 2.07
C SER A 79 9.69 23.98 0.84
N THR A 80 9.63 22.87 0.11
CA THR A 80 8.59 22.56 -0.86
C THR A 80 7.51 21.73 -0.17
N ILE A 81 6.25 22.18 -0.26
CA ILE A 81 5.11 21.58 0.43
C ILE A 81 4.07 21.18 -0.61
N ALA A 82 3.62 19.93 -0.57
CA ALA A 82 2.57 19.41 -1.45
C ALA A 82 1.34 18.98 -0.63
N VAL A 83 0.15 19.23 -1.18
CA VAL A 83 -1.12 18.77 -0.62
C VAL A 83 -1.87 17.97 -1.70
N THR A 84 -2.36 16.80 -1.35
CA THR A 84 -3.14 15.92 -2.23
C THR A 84 -4.53 15.66 -1.66
N ASP A 85 -5.50 15.33 -2.52
CA ASP A 85 -6.76 14.72 -2.06
C ASP A 85 -6.62 13.21 -1.86
N ARG A 86 -7.69 12.59 -1.34
CA ARG A 86 -7.74 11.17 -0.99
C ARG A 86 -7.31 10.27 -2.16
N VAL A 87 -7.66 10.59 -3.40
CA VAL A 87 -7.34 9.78 -4.59
C VAL A 87 -6.09 10.27 -5.33
N GLY A 88 -5.31 11.16 -4.71
CA GLY A 88 -3.98 11.55 -5.12
C GLY A 88 -3.93 12.72 -6.10
N ASN A 89 -5.03 13.45 -6.32
CA ASN A 89 -4.94 14.69 -7.09
C ASN A 89 -4.12 15.71 -6.31
N VAL A 90 -3.10 16.29 -6.95
CA VAL A 90 -2.28 17.35 -6.33
C VAL A 90 -3.07 18.65 -6.31
N LEU A 91 -3.44 19.10 -5.11
CA LEU A 91 -4.28 20.27 -4.88
C LEU A 91 -3.46 21.56 -4.88
N ALA A 92 -2.24 21.49 -4.37
CA ALA A 92 -1.27 22.56 -4.43
C ALA A 92 0.16 22.02 -4.24
N VAL A 93 1.12 22.71 -4.85
CA VAL A 93 2.55 22.59 -4.53
C VAL A 93 3.06 24.00 -4.32
N TYR A 94 3.61 24.28 -3.14
CA TYR A 94 4.15 25.58 -2.78
C TYR A 94 5.65 25.44 -2.49
N GLN A 95 6.48 26.20 -3.19
CA GLN A 95 7.92 26.26 -2.94
C GLN A 95 8.25 27.58 -2.27
N MET A 96 8.76 27.52 -1.04
CA MET A 96 9.22 28.70 -0.32
C MET A 96 10.48 29.30 -0.97
N ASN A 97 10.68 30.60 -0.80
CA ASN A 97 11.92 31.25 -1.22
C ASN A 97 13.12 30.61 -0.50
N GLY A 98 14.13 30.18 -1.25
CA GLY A 98 15.31 29.52 -0.71
C GLY A 98 15.16 28.02 -0.48
N ALA A 99 13.98 27.42 -0.74
CA ALA A 99 13.81 25.98 -0.65
C ALA A 99 14.66 25.27 -1.73
N PRO A 100 15.37 24.18 -1.41
CA PRO A 100 16.18 23.46 -2.38
C PRO A 100 15.30 22.93 -3.53
N GLY A 101 15.75 23.13 -4.77
CA GLY A 101 15.05 22.62 -5.96
C GLY A 101 15.21 21.12 -6.19
N THR A 102 16.19 20.50 -5.53
CA THR A 102 16.47 19.06 -5.61
C THR A 102 16.77 18.50 -4.23
N THR A 103 16.41 17.24 -4.01
CA THR A 103 16.80 16.43 -2.86
C THR A 103 17.57 15.19 -3.35
N ARG A 104 18.29 14.52 -2.45
CA ARG A 104 19.05 13.30 -2.74
C ARG A 104 18.38 12.11 -2.08
N VAL A 105 18.07 11.07 -2.86
CA VAL A 105 17.68 9.77 -2.30
C VAL A 105 18.81 9.24 -1.43
N SER A 106 18.50 8.85 -0.19
CA SER A 106 19.51 8.43 0.76
C SER A 106 20.40 7.31 0.22
N SER A 107 21.70 7.44 0.50
CA SER A 107 22.71 6.43 0.22
C SER A 107 22.97 5.52 1.42
N GLU A 108 22.19 5.64 2.51
CA GLU A 108 22.31 4.74 3.64
C GLU A 108 21.87 3.33 3.26
N THR A 109 22.68 2.35 3.67
CA THR A 109 22.48 0.92 3.41
C THR A 109 22.81 0.14 4.67
N ILE A 110 22.51 -1.17 4.67
CA ILE A 110 22.99 -2.09 5.72
C ILE A 110 24.51 -2.00 5.91
N GLY A 111 25.28 -1.79 4.83
CA GLY A 111 26.74 -1.69 4.86
C GLY A 111 27.30 -0.32 5.26
N GLY A 112 26.45 0.63 5.65
CA GLY A 112 26.81 2.04 5.86
C GLY A 112 26.46 2.91 4.65
N THR A 113 27.10 4.06 4.50
CA THR A 113 26.80 5.00 3.41
C THR A 113 27.46 4.53 2.10
N ALA A 114 26.66 4.22 1.09
CA ALA A 114 27.15 3.86 -0.23
C ALA A 114 27.82 5.07 -0.93
N SER A 115 28.96 4.82 -1.58
CA SER A 115 29.58 5.81 -2.46
C SER A 115 28.93 5.77 -3.85
N ALA A 116 29.20 6.78 -4.68
CA ALA A 116 28.69 6.82 -6.05
C ALA A 116 29.11 5.59 -6.90
N SER A 117 30.23 4.92 -6.56
CA SER A 117 30.70 3.73 -7.29
C SER A 117 30.10 2.42 -6.78
N THR A 118 29.46 2.44 -5.61
CA THR A 118 28.87 1.25 -4.97
C THR A 118 27.36 1.32 -4.83
N ALA A 119 26.77 2.50 -5.07
CA ALA A 119 25.33 2.72 -5.06
C ALA A 119 24.64 1.88 -6.14
N VAL A 120 23.51 1.30 -5.77
CA VAL A 120 22.64 0.48 -6.64
C VAL A 120 21.19 0.96 -6.55
N GLY A 121 20.34 0.54 -7.48
CA GLY A 121 18.94 0.95 -7.52
C GLY A 121 18.80 2.48 -7.61
N LEU A 122 18.08 3.07 -6.66
CA LEU A 122 17.87 4.53 -6.60
C LEU A 122 18.79 5.26 -5.60
N GLN A 123 19.71 4.55 -4.95
CA GLN A 123 20.59 5.14 -3.91
C GLN A 123 21.41 6.32 -4.44
N GLY A 124 21.41 7.42 -3.71
CA GLY A 124 22.18 8.62 -4.04
C GLY A 124 21.66 9.43 -5.23
N ALA A 125 20.55 9.02 -5.87
CA ALA A 125 19.96 9.73 -7.00
C ALA A 125 19.52 11.14 -6.60
N VAL A 126 19.80 12.13 -7.46
CA VAL A 126 19.33 13.51 -7.27
C VAL A 126 18.00 13.68 -7.98
N ILE A 127 16.98 14.10 -7.25
CA ILE A 127 15.60 14.18 -7.72
C ILE A 127 15.01 15.56 -7.43
N PRO A 128 13.99 16.03 -8.17
CA PRO A 128 13.31 17.28 -7.85
C PRO A 128 12.63 17.25 -6.47
N SER A 129 12.77 18.29 -5.65
CA SER A 129 12.16 18.29 -4.30
C SER A 129 10.63 18.25 -4.34
N ASN A 130 10.03 18.78 -5.42
CA ASN A 130 8.59 18.73 -5.61
C ASN A 130 8.06 17.29 -5.85
N THR A 131 8.86 16.37 -6.40
CA THR A 131 8.45 14.97 -6.56
C THR A 131 8.52 14.23 -5.23
N ALA A 132 9.49 14.53 -4.38
CA ALA A 132 9.58 14.01 -3.02
C ALA A 132 8.41 14.48 -2.15
N ALA A 133 8.10 15.78 -2.16
CA ALA A 133 6.95 16.32 -1.43
C ALA A 133 5.62 15.68 -1.86
N ILE A 134 5.40 15.49 -3.18
CA ILE A 134 4.21 14.80 -3.70
C ILE A 134 4.18 13.33 -3.25
N ALA A 135 5.30 12.61 -3.31
CA ALA A 135 5.37 11.20 -2.89
C ALA A 135 5.03 11.03 -1.40
N LYS A 136 5.54 11.92 -0.54
CA LYS A 136 5.20 11.96 0.89
C LYS A 136 3.71 12.24 1.14
N ALA A 137 3.13 13.22 0.43
CA ALA A 137 1.71 13.54 0.52
C ALA A 137 0.81 12.36 0.10
N ILE A 138 1.14 11.72 -1.04
CA ILE A 138 0.44 10.53 -1.51
C ILE A 138 0.56 9.39 -0.50
N THR A 139 1.74 9.19 0.11
CA THR A 139 1.95 8.12 1.08
C THR A 139 1.05 8.26 2.30
N GLY A 140 0.99 9.46 2.91
CA GLY A 140 0.06 9.74 4.00
C GLY A 140 -1.39 9.50 3.57
N ALA A 141 -1.78 10.03 2.40
CA ALA A 141 -3.13 9.88 1.87
C ALA A 141 -3.51 8.42 1.60
N TYR A 142 -2.60 7.59 1.08
CA TYR A 142 -2.91 6.26 0.54
C TYR A 142 -2.76 5.12 1.53
N LEU A 143 -1.85 5.21 2.51
CA LEU A 143 -1.70 4.21 3.57
C LEU A 143 -2.80 4.29 4.64
N SER A 144 -3.50 5.41 4.69
CA SER A 144 -4.52 5.68 5.70
C SER A 144 -5.95 5.31 5.23
N SER A 145 -6.84 5.13 6.20
CA SER A 145 -8.27 4.83 6.03
C SER A 145 -9.09 5.42 7.19
N GLY A 146 -10.39 5.15 7.23
CA GLY A 146 -11.22 5.45 8.40
C GLY A 146 -10.91 4.60 9.64
N GLY A 147 -10.16 3.50 9.49
CA GLY A 147 -9.77 2.61 10.59
C GLY A 147 -8.31 2.69 11.02
N ASN A 148 -7.45 3.38 10.26
CA ASN A 148 -6.02 3.54 10.55
C ASN A 148 -5.47 4.82 9.93
N ALA A 149 -4.54 5.48 10.60
CA ALA A 149 -3.84 6.65 10.14
C ALA A 149 -2.33 6.41 10.22
N PHE A 150 -1.68 6.30 9.06
CA PHE A 150 -0.26 6.01 8.92
C PHE A 150 0.45 7.17 8.21
N SER A 151 1.58 7.60 8.76
CA SER A 151 2.45 8.64 8.19
C SER A 151 3.57 8.00 7.37
N THR A 152 4.42 8.83 6.75
CA THR A 152 5.65 8.33 6.14
C THR A 152 6.65 7.77 7.16
N ARG A 153 6.62 8.21 8.44
CA ARG A 153 7.38 7.56 9.52
C ARG A 153 6.89 6.15 9.80
N THR A 154 5.57 5.94 9.80
CA THR A 154 5.00 4.59 9.88
C THR A 154 5.46 3.74 8.70
N ALA A 155 5.44 4.31 7.49
CA ALA A 155 5.93 3.64 6.29
C ALA A 155 7.43 3.28 6.40
N SER A 156 8.27 4.17 6.93
CA SER A 156 9.70 3.92 7.20
C SER A 156 9.91 2.62 7.97
N GLN A 157 9.11 2.39 9.02
CA GLN A 157 9.31 1.25 9.91
C GLN A 157 9.00 -0.08 9.26
N ILE A 158 7.94 -0.12 8.45
CA ILE A 158 7.38 -1.38 7.94
C ILE A 158 8.03 -1.87 6.65
N VAL A 159 9.02 -1.15 6.12
CA VAL A 159 9.68 -1.45 4.84
C VAL A 159 11.14 -1.89 4.96
N GLN A 160 11.68 -1.91 6.18
CA GLN A 160 13.10 -2.15 6.44
C GLN A 160 13.44 -3.64 6.59
N GLN A 161 14.74 -3.93 6.58
CA GLN A 161 15.32 -5.27 6.70
C GLN A 161 15.11 -5.92 8.07
N HIS A 162 14.80 -5.13 9.10
CA HIS A 162 14.49 -5.57 10.46
C HIS A 162 13.26 -4.83 10.96
N PHE A 163 12.42 -5.52 11.71
CA PHE A 163 11.20 -4.99 12.28
C PHE A 163 11.11 -5.30 13.79
N PRO A 164 10.85 -4.28 14.62
CA PRO A 164 11.00 -2.87 14.27
C PRO A 164 12.47 -2.52 13.96
N PRO A 165 12.75 -1.45 13.19
CA PRO A 165 14.14 -1.12 12.83
C PRO A 165 14.86 -0.48 14.01
N ALA A 166 15.86 -1.16 14.57
CA ALA A 166 16.70 -0.66 15.64
C ALA A 166 18.03 -1.44 15.75
N PRO A 167 19.08 -0.86 16.37
CA PRO A 167 20.32 -1.58 16.67
C PRO A 167 20.12 -2.82 17.57
N THR A 168 19.07 -2.86 18.39
CA THR A 168 18.79 -3.96 19.33
C THR A 168 17.91 -5.07 18.74
N THR A 169 17.35 -4.86 17.55
CA THR A 169 16.44 -5.79 16.87
C THR A 169 17.07 -6.39 15.61
N VAL A 170 18.38 -6.21 15.42
CA VAL A 170 19.16 -6.89 14.39
C VAL A 170 19.03 -8.40 14.57
N GLY A 171 18.50 -9.08 13.56
CA GLY A 171 18.15 -10.51 13.63
C GLY A 171 16.67 -10.80 13.87
N LEU A 172 15.81 -9.79 13.96
CA LEU A 172 14.38 -9.95 13.77
C LEU A 172 14.02 -9.92 12.28
N GLU A 173 12.80 -10.37 11.98
CA GLU A 173 12.23 -10.43 10.64
C GLU A 173 12.19 -9.06 9.94
N SER A 174 12.12 -9.08 8.61
CA SER A 174 11.93 -7.85 7.83
C SER A 174 10.53 -7.25 8.04
N GLY A 175 10.40 -5.95 7.79
CA GLY A 175 9.13 -5.23 7.84
C GLY A 175 8.01 -5.92 7.02
N PRO A 176 6.75 -5.85 7.50
CA PRO A 176 5.65 -6.59 6.89
C PRO A 176 5.33 -6.14 5.47
N LEU A 177 5.60 -4.88 5.12
CA LEU A 177 5.40 -4.30 3.79
C LEU A 177 6.73 -3.98 3.08
N PHE A 178 7.79 -4.71 3.41
CA PHE A 178 9.08 -4.67 2.72
C PHE A 178 8.92 -4.57 1.19
N GLY A 179 9.40 -3.47 0.59
CA GLY A 179 9.33 -3.24 -0.86
C GLY A 179 8.10 -2.47 -1.36
N VAL A 180 7.13 -2.11 -0.49
CA VAL A 180 5.91 -1.37 -0.89
C VAL A 180 6.19 0.00 -1.52
N GLN A 181 7.38 0.57 -1.30
CA GLN A 181 7.86 1.81 -1.94
C GLN A 181 7.74 1.72 -3.46
N PHE A 182 8.00 0.54 -4.05
CA PHE A 182 7.91 0.32 -5.49
C PHE A 182 6.50 -0.07 -5.93
N SER A 183 5.50 0.72 -5.48
CA SER A 183 4.10 0.64 -5.90
C SER A 183 3.55 2.03 -6.20
N GLN A 184 2.37 2.13 -6.81
CA GLN A 184 1.79 3.39 -7.28
C GLN A 184 2.72 4.16 -8.23
N LEU A 185 3.43 3.39 -9.06
CA LEU A 185 4.52 3.86 -9.91
C LEU A 185 4.03 4.80 -11.02
N PRO A 186 4.88 5.73 -11.49
CA PRO A 186 4.49 6.71 -12.51
C PRO A 186 4.14 6.10 -13.89
N CYS A 187 4.61 4.88 -14.13
CA CYS A 187 4.40 4.08 -15.33
C CYS A 187 3.25 3.06 -15.22
N SER A 188 2.61 2.92 -14.05
CA SER A 188 1.54 1.92 -13.84
C SER A 188 0.42 2.10 -14.87
N ASP A 189 -0.09 0.99 -15.40
CA ASP A 189 -1.27 0.96 -16.27
C ASP A 189 -2.60 0.97 -15.50
N LEU A 190 -2.52 0.99 -14.16
CA LEU A 190 -3.65 1.21 -13.25
C LEU A 190 -3.74 2.66 -12.77
N SER A 191 -2.63 3.29 -12.44
CA SER A 191 -2.65 4.64 -11.88
C SER A 191 -2.99 5.68 -12.96
N ALA A 192 -3.96 6.55 -12.67
CA ALA A 192 -4.38 7.59 -13.59
C ALA A 192 -3.34 8.72 -13.66
N ARG A 193 -3.09 9.23 -14.87
CA ARG A 193 -2.25 10.41 -15.10
C ARG A 193 -3.07 11.70 -14.96
N PHE A 194 -2.41 12.81 -14.69
CA PHE A 194 -3.04 14.13 -14.72
C PHE A 194 -3.23 14.59 -16.17
N THR A 195 -4.45 14.96 -16.54
CA THR A 195 -4.84 15.34 -17.92
C THR A 195 -5.00 16.85 -18.09
N GLY A 196 -4.29 17.67 -17.30
CA GLY A 196 -4.45 19.12 -17.34
C GLY A 196 -5.80 19.61 -16.80
N ALA A 197 -6.46 18.79 -15.97
CA ALA A 197 -7.83 18.99 -15.47
C ALA A 197 -8.92 18.97 -16.56
N ALA A 198 -8.68 18.23 -17.66
CA ALA A 198 -9.63 18.13 -18.78
C ALA A 198 -10.41 16.82 -18.79
N GLY A 199 -11.70 16.92 -19.15
CA GLY A 199 -12.61 15.78 -19.35
C GLY A 199 -13.23 15.22 -18.06
N ALA A 200 -14.20 14.33 -18.22
CA ALA A 200 -14.90 13.69 -17.10
C ALA A 200 -13.95 12.87 -16.19
N GLY A 201 -12.88 12.32 -16.78
CA GLY A 201 -11.84 11.58 -16.07
C GLY A 201 -10.73 12.45 -15.45
N ALA A 202 -10.85 13.79 -15.44
CA ALA A 202 -9.79 14.70 -15.01
C ALA A 202 -9.18 14.35 -13.64
N PHE A 203 -10.06 14.00 -12.69
CA PHE A 203 -9.73 13.83 -11.28
C PHE A 203 -9.90 12.40 -10.77
N ILE A 204 -10.19 11.45 -11.65
CA ILE A 204 -10.28 10.04 -11.26
C ILE A 204 -8.92 9.55 -10.78
N GLY A 205 -8.92 8.80 -9.69
CA GLY A 205 -7.75 8.11 -9.18
C GLY A 205 -7.88 6.58 -9.23
N PRO A 206 -6.96 5.87 -8.54
CA PRO A 206 -5.79 6.42 -7.86
C PRO A 206 -4.86 7.14 -8.84
N LYS A 207 -4.38 8.34 -8.50
CA LYS A 207 -3.33 9.03 -9.26
C LYS A 207 -1.97 8.38 -8.98
N ARG A 208 -1.09 8.44 -9.99
CA ARG A 208 0.30 7.98 -9.88
C ARG A 208 1.09 8.80 -8.86
N SER A 209 2.09 8.18 -8.24
CA SER A 209 3.12 8.86 -7.45
C SER A 209 4.41 9.02 -8.27
N PRO A 210 5.17 10.13 -8.12
CA PRO A 210 6.43 10.32 -8.84
C PRO A 210 7.51 9.29 -8.52
N LEU A 211 7.56 8.81 -7.28
CA LEU A 211 8.62 7.95 -6.74
C LEU A 211 8.09 6.62 -6.18
N GLY A 212 6.76 6.41 -6.25
CA GLY A 212 6.07 5.41 -5.46
C GLY A 212 5.77 5.88 -4.04
N LEU A 213 5.78 4.99 -3.04
CA LEU A 213 5.55 5.38 -1.64
C LEU A 213 6.85 5.78 -0.96
N ALA A 214 6.75 6.71 -0.01
CA ALA A 214 7.87 7.31 0.70
C ALA A 214 8.11 6.63 2.05
N ALA A 215 9.38 6.32 2.34
CA ALA A 215 9.85 5.95 3.68
C ALA A 215 10.33 7.17 4.48
N ASP A 216 10.49 8.31 3.80
CA ASP A 216 11.09 9.51 4.36
C ASP A 216 10.07 10.32 5.19
N PRO A 217 10.33 10.62 6.49
CA PRO A 217 9.43 11.40 7.34
C PRO A 217 9.03 12.77 6.73
N GLY A 218 7.97 13.38 7.23
CA GLY A 218 7.43 14.63 6.64
C GLY A 218 6.21 14.46 5.75
N GLY A 219 5.54 13.29 5.78
CA GLY A 219 4.24 13.07 5.15
C GLY A 219 3.17 12.59 6.13
N PHE A 220 2.02 13.27 6.16
CA PHE A 220 0.89 12.93 7.02
C PHE A 220 -0.43 12.83 6.25
N PRO A 221 -1.37 11.97 6.69
CA PRO A 221 -2.73 12.01 6.21
C PRO A 221 -3.47 13.25 6.73
N ILE A 222 -4.40 13.75 5.92
CA ILE A 222 -5.30 14.86 6.26
C ILE A 222 -6.71 14.28 6.45
N TYR A 223 -7.32 14.60 7.58
CA TYR A 223 -8.66 14.18 7.97
C TYR A 223 -9.61 15.37 8.10
N LYS A 224 -10.86 15.17 7.73
CA LYS A 224 -11.96 16.12 7.93
C LYS A 224 -13.16 15.37 8.46
N ASN A 225 -13.71 15.82 9.59
CA ASN A 225 -14.83 15.14 10.27
C ASN A 225 -14.57 13.64 10.51
N GLY A 226 -13.30 13.28 10.80
CA GLY A 226 -12.87 11.89 11.02
C GLY A 226 -12.75 11.01 9.77
N VAL A 227 -12.92 11.57 8.56
CA VAL A 227 -12.69 10.87 7.29
C VAL A 227 -11.40 11.36 6.64
N VAL A 228 -10.60 10.44 6.11
CA VAL A 228 -9.39 10.79 5.36
C VAL A 228 -9.76 11.48 4.04
N VAL A 229 -9.28 12.70 3.84
CA VAL A 229 -9.59 13.54 2.67
C VAL A 229 -8.36 13.86 1.82
N GLY A 230 -7.16 13.49 2.26
CA GLY A 230 -5.94 13.81 1.55
C GLY A 230 -4.66 13.50 2.31
N GLY A 231 -3.57 14.13 1.89
CA GLY A 231 -2.27 14.08 2.57
C GLY A 231 -1.44 15.33 2.31
N ILE A 232 -0.52 15.60 3.23
CA ILE A 232 0.52 16.64 3.10
C ILE A 232 1.89 15.96 3.03
N GLY A 233 2.81 16.55 2.27
CA GLY A 233 4.20 16.12 2.20
C GLY A 233 5.14 17.32 2.10
N VAL A 234 6.27 17.23 2.78
CA VAL A 234 7.27 18.31 2.90
C VAL A 234 8.64 17.81 2.45
N SER A 235 9.38 18.65 1.73
CA SER A 235 10.78 18.41 1.37
C SER A 235 11.57 19.72 1.37
N GLY A 236 12.64 19.80 2.13
CA GLY A 236 13.39 21.02 2.46
C GLY A 236 14.78 20.79 3.03
N ASP A 237 15.10 19.62 3.61
CA ASP A 237 16.42 19.33 4.18
C ASP A 237 17.46 18.81 3.17
N GLY A 238 17.00 18.37 1.99
CA GLY A 238 17.86 17.89 0.90
C GLY A 238 18.22 16.41 0.99
N ASP A 239 17.64 15.67 1.93
CA ASP A 239 17.66 14.20 1.97
C ASP A 239 16.27 13.65 1.61
N TYR A 240 16.24 12.46 1.03
CA TYR A 240 15.03 11.66 0.83
C TYR A 240 15.32 10.28 1.40
N GLY A 241 15.16 10.18 2.71
CA GLY A 241 15.71 9.13 3.55
C GLY A 241 14.69 8.18 4.16
N PHE A 242 15.08 7.62 5.31
CA PHE A 242 14.27 6.75 6.14
C PHE A 242 14.87 6.75 7.55
N ASP A 243 14.03 6.60 8.57
CA ASP A 243 14.45 6.44 9.97
C ASP A 243 14.81 4.98 10.24
N SER A 244 16.10 4.71 10.49
CA SER A 244 16.64 3.37 10.72
C SER A 244 16.65 2.91 12.18
N ASN A 245 16.16 3.74 13.12
CA ASN A 245 16.30 3.46 14.55
C ASN A 245 15.13 3.98 15.39
N ILE A 246 14.16 3.12 15.67
CA ILE A 246 13.00 3.44 16.51
C ILE A 246 13.29 3.53 18.02
N LEU A 247 14.54 3.62 18.48
CA LEU A 247 14.85 3.77 19.91
C LEU A 247 15.11 5.22 20.32
N ASN A 248 15.40 6.11 19.38
CA ASN A 248 15.56 7.53 19.63
C ASN A 248 14.22 8.26 19.38
N THR A 249 14.20 9.58 19.58
CA THR A 249 13.13 10.45 19.10
C THR A 249 13.79 11.50 18.24
N ASP A 250 13.43 11.54 16.96
CA ASP A 250 14.02 12.48 16.01
C ASP A 250 13.36 13.86 16.11
N VAL A 251 14.17 14.91 16.12
CA VAL A 251 13.68 16.28 15.90
C VAL A 251 13.73 16.55 14.40
N ASP A 252 12.74 16.01 13.70
CA ASP A 252 12.63 16.14 12.25
C ASP A 252 11.84 17.41 11.88
N ALA A 253 12.52 18.34 11.19
CA ALA A 253 11.93 19.62 10.82
C ALA A 253 10.85 19.47 9.74
N GLU A 254 10.99 18.55 8.79
CA GLU A 254 9.98 18.31 7.75
C GLU A 254 8.73 17.66 8.34
N GLU A 255 8.90 16.75 9.29
CA GLU A 255 7.82 16.17 10.07
C GLU A 255 7.09 17.25 10.88
N ALA A 256 7.81 18.14 11.56
CA ALA A 256 7.18 19.23 12.30
C ALA A 256 6.40 20.19 11.39
N ILE A 257 6.94 20.54 10.23
CA ILE A 257 6.29 21.38 9.23
C ILE A 257 5.00 20.72 8.72
N ALA A 258 5.05 19.43 8.42
CA ALA A 258 3.90 18.67 7.97
C ALA A 258 2.85 18.54 9.09
N LEU A 259 3.29 18.31 10.33
CA LEU A 259 2.42 18.23 11.51
C LEU A 259 1.74 19.58 11.78
N ALA A 260 2.43 20.71 11.62
CA ALA A 260 1.81 22.03 11.67
C ALA A 260 0.74 22.20 10.59
N GLY A 261 1.01 21.75 9.36
CA GLY A 261 0.09 21.82 8.24
C GLY A 261 -1.24 21.07 8.46
N ILE A 262 -1.26 20.01 9.26
CA ILE A 262 -2.48 19.25 9.54
C ILE A 262 -3.26 19.75 10.77
N GLN A 263 -2.90 20.88 11.37
CA GLN A 263 -3.59 21.32 12.60
C GLN A 263 -5.02 21.83 12.32
N GLY A 264 -5.99 21.11 12.89
CA GLY A 264 -7.42 21.21 12.54
C GLY A 264 -7.89 20.17 11.52
N PHE A 265 -6.96 19.37 10.99
CA PHE A 265 -7.19 18.27 10.04
C PHE A 265 -6.43 16.99 10.43
N ALA A 266 -6.00 16.86 11.68
CA ALA A 266 -5.28 15.71 12.17
C ALA A 266 -6.21 14.48 12.27
N PRO A 267 -5.68 13.25 12.09
CA PRO A 267 -6.47 12.04 12.30
C PRO A 267 -7.02 11.95 13.72
N PRO A 268 -8.15 11.24 13.91
CA PRO A 268 -8.54 10.80 15.24
C PRO A 268 -7.41 10.03 15.94
N ILE A 269 -7.18 10.33 17.23
CA ILE A 269 -6.05 9.74 17.96
C ILE A 269 -6.19 8.23 18.18
N GLU A 270 -7.41 7.69 18.13
CA GLU A 270 -7.64 6.26 18.35
C GLU A 270 -7.18 5.40 17.17
N ILE A 271 -6.97 5.99 15.99
CA ILE A 271 -6.59 5.26 14.78
C ILE A 271 -5.16 5.55 14.34
N THR A 272 -4.39 6.36 15.08
CA THR A 272 -2.98 6.62 14.76
C THR A 272 -2.13 5.36 14.91
N ALA A 273 -1.02 5.32 14.18
CA ALA A 273 -0.10 4.18 14.15
C ALA A 273 0.35 3.69 15.54
N ASP A 274 0.56 4.59 16.51
CA ASP A 274 0.93 4.26 17.90
C ASP A 274 -0.15 3.49 18.67
N ARG A 275 -1.37 3.41 18.13
CA ARG A 275 -2.48 2.63 18.70
C ARG A 275 -2.71 1.30 18.00
N ILE A 276 -1.92 0.99 16.97
CA ILE A 276 -2.07 -0.20 16.13
C ILE A 276 -0.82 -1.08 16.31
N PRO A 277 -0.93 -2.19 17.07
CA PRO A 277 0.17 -3.13 17.22
C PRO A 277 0.29 -4.02 15.98
N VAL A 278 1.53 -4.22 15.53
CA VAL A 278 1.92 -5.18 14.51
C VAL A 278 3.01 -6.06 15.10
N ASP A 279 2.75 -7.37 15.14
CA ASP A 279 3.62 -8.36 15.78
C ASP A 279 4.05 -7.97 17.21
N GLY A 280 3.07 -7.50 18.01
CA GLY A 280 3.31 -7.05 19.38
C GLY A 280 4.03 -5.69 19.51
N THR A 281 4.46 -5.08 18.40
CA THR A 281 5.14 -3.78 18.37
C THR A 281 4.18 -2.67 17.98
N THR A 282 4.14 -1.57 18.74
CA THR A 282 3.42 -0.36 18.36
C THR A 282 4.21 0.45 17.35
N LEU A 283 3.60 0.78 16.22
CA LEU A 283 4.21 1.61 15.17
C LEU A 283 4.30 3.07 15.63
N ARG A 284 5.14 3.90 15.00
CA ARG A 284 5.12 5.35 15.28
C ARG A 284 4.34 6.13 14.22
N PHE A 285 3.54 7.08 14.69
CA PHE A 285 2.87 8.05 13.84
C PHE A 285 3.72 9.29 13.58
N SER A 286 4.33 9.85 14.63
CA SER A 286 5.23 11.00 14.57
C SER A 286 6.18 10.95 15.76
N ASP A 287 7.38 11.49 15.61
CA ASP A 287 8.28 11.79 16.71
C ASP A 287 8.11 13.23 17.20
N MET A 288 7.57 14.11 16.34
CA MET A 288 7.15 15.47 16.70
C MET A 288 5.76 15.49 17.39
N THR A 289 5.55 16.49 18.23
CA THR A 289 4.26 16.78 18.89
C THR A 289 3.81 18.22 18.65
N VAL A 290 2.54 18.51 18.95
CA VAL A 290 1.99 19.88 18.89
C VAL A 290 2.69 20.87 19.83
N ASN A 291 3.35 20.37 20.89
CA ASN A 291 4.13 21.20 21.80
C ASN A 291 5.45 21.66 21.20
N ASP A 292 5.92 20.98 20.14
CA ASP A 292 7.14 21.33 19.43
C ASP A 292 6.90 22.35 18.31
N LEU A 293 5.65 22.71 18.06
CA LEU A 293 5.25 23.62 16.99
C LEU A 293 5.32 25.08 17.43
N SER A 294 5.65 25.95 16.47
CA SER A 294 5.49 27.39 16.61
C SER A 294 4.01 27.80 16.50
N ALA A 295 3.75 29.10 16.69
CA ALA A 295 2.40 29.64 16.54
C ALA A 295 1.89 29.46 15.10
N LEU A 296 0.77 28.74 14.97
CA LEU A 296 0.14 28.43 13.68
C LEU A 296 -0.26 29.69 12.92
N GLN A 297 0.10 29.74 11.65
CA GLN A 297 -0.31 30.80 10.74
C GLN A 297 -1.64 30.46 10.06
N ALA A 298 -2.55 31.43 9.97
CA ALA A 298 -3.87 31.24 9.36
C ALA A 298 -3.90 31.59 7.86
N THR A 299 -2.94 32.38 7.39
CA THR A 299 -2.89 32.90 6.02
C THR A 299 -1.49 32.77 5.46
N LEU A 300 -1.38 32.45 4.16
CA LEU A 300 -0.09 32.36 3.49
C LEU A 300 0.64 33.71 3.53
N PRO A 301 1.92 33.75 3.97
CA PRO A 301 2.71 34.98 3.95
C PRO A 301 2.87 35.53 2.53
N ALA A 302 2.58 36.82 2.34
CA ALA A 302 2.76 37.47 1.04
C ALA A 302 4.23 37.46 0.63
N GLY A 303 4.53 36.93 -0.57
CA GLY A 303 5.88 36.90 -1.12
C GLY A 303 6.83 35.86 -0.48
N GLY A 304 6.33 34.93 0.35
CA GLY A 304 7.15 33.89 1.00
C GLY A 304 7.63 32.75 0.09
N GLY A 305 7.20 32.73 -1.18
CA GLY A 305 7.38 31.63 -2.11
C GLY A 305 6.39 31.69 -3.28
N VAL A 306 6.32 30.60 -4.03
CA VAL A 306 5.51 30.49 -5.26
C VAL A 306 4.72 29.19 -5.32
N LEU A 307 3.52 29.25 -5.89
CA LEU A 307 2.77 28.06 -6.29
C LEU A 307 3.39 27.50 -7.58
N LEU A 308 3.69 26.20 -7.58
CA LEU A 308 4.34 25.53 -8.69
C LEU A 308 3.37 24.71 -9.53
N ALA A 309 3.42 24.92 -10.84
CA ALA A 309 3.03 23.89 -11.79
C ALA A 309 4.06 22.76 -11.72
N VAL A 310 3.59 21.52 -11.65
CA VAL A 310 4.45 20.33 -11.67
C VAL A 310 3.98 19.47 -12.83
N THR A 311 4.83 19.37 -13.85
CA THR A 311 4.52 18.68 -15.10
C THR A 311 4.07 17.25 -14.85
N GLY A 312 2.87 16.91 -15.33
CA GLY A 312 2.24 15.61 -15.11
C GLY A 312 1.46 15.44 -13.80
N TYR A 313 1.32 16.50 -12.97
CA TYR A 313 0.65 16.46 -11.66
C TYR A 313 -0.28 17.64 -11.38
N THR A 314 0.11 18.87 -11.69
CA THR A 314 -0.73 20.07 -11.47
C THR A 314 -0.34 21.22 -12.39
N ASN A 315 -1.30 22.11 -12.68
CA ASN A 315 -1.08 23.33 -13.48
C ASN A 315 -0.63 24.54 -12.63
N GLY A 316 -0.53 24.39 -11.30
CA GLY A 316 -0.03 25.44 -10.39
C GLY A 316 -1.06 26.03 -9.44
N PRO A 317 -2.22 26.56 -9.91
CA PRO A 317 -3.23 27.13 -9.02
C PRO A 317 -3.76 26.13 -7.98
N ILE A 318 -4.05 26.65 -6.78
CA ILE A 318 -4.72 25.92 -5.71
C ILE A 318 -6.11 25.49 -6.19
N ARG A 319 -6.51 24.26 -5.86
CA ARG A 319 -7.83 23.71 -6.18
C ARG A 319 -8.44 22.99 -4.99
N ALA A 320 -9.77 22.89 -5.01
CA ALA A 320 -10.50 22.02 -4.09
C ALA A 320 -10.23 20.54 -4.41
N GLY A 321 -10.32 19.70 -3.39
CA GLY A 321 -10.22 18.25 -3.50
C GLY A 321 -11.50 17.59 -4.03
N THR A 322 -11.34 16.37 -4.51
CA THR A 322 -12.45 15.56 -5.00
C THR A 322 -13.00 14.68 -3.89
N ALA A 323 -14.32 14.70 -3.67
CA ALA A 323 -14.96 13.88 -2.66
C ALA A 323 -14.84 12.38 -3.01
N TYR A 324 -14.24 11.60 -2.12
CA TYR A 324 -14.06 10.16 -2.28
C TYR A 324 -15.41 9.42 -2.31
N GLY A 325 -15.46 8.28 -3.00
CA GLY A 325 -16.68 7.46 -3.10
C GLY A 325 -17.67 7.98 -4.14
N THR A 326 -17.25 8.92 -4.98
CA THR A 326 -18.03 9.51 -6.07
C THR A 326 -17.47 9.12 -7.44
N GLU A 327 -18.29 9.26 -8.48
CA GLU A 327 -17.87 9.08 -9.86
C GLU A 327 -16.64 9.95 -10.21
N ALA A 328 -16.63 11.20 -9.76
CA ALA A 328 -15.54 12.14 -10.00
C ALA A 328 -14.20 11.70 -9.37
N SER A 329 -14.24 10.98 -8.25
CA SER A 329 -13.03 10.45 -7.59
C SER A 329 -12.44 9.24 -8.31
N GLY A 330 -13.17 8.64 -9.25
CA GLY A 330 -12.77 7.40 -9.91
C GLY A 330 -13.01 6.15 -9.09
N ILE A 331 -13.61 6.28 -7.89
CA ILE A 331 -13.91 5.17 -6.99
C ILE A 331 -15.31 5.37 -6.45
N ARG A 332 -16.22 4.44 -6.73
CA ARG A 332 -17.60 4.49 -6.24
C ARG A 332 -18.14 3.13 -5.88
N ARG A 333 -19.28 3.11 -5.19
CA ARG A 333 -20.06 1.90 -4.98
C ARG A 333 -20.42 1.25 -6.32
N SER A 334 -20.30 -0.07 -6.39
CA SER A 334 -20.71 -0.86 -7.55
C SER A 334 -22.23 -0.87 -7.72
N THR A 335 -22.67 -1.00 -8.96
CA THR A 335 -24.07 -1.34 -9.27
C THR A 335 -24.26 -2.85 -9.20
N ALA A 336 -25.50 -3.31 -9.02
CA ALA A 336 -25.82 -4.74 -9.00
C ALA A 336 -25.49 -5.47 -10.31
N ALA A 337 -25.40 -4.74 -11.44
CA ALA A 337 -24.98 -5.30 -12.73
C ALA A 337 -23.46 -5.49 -12.83
N GLU A 338 -22.68 -4.65 -12.13
CA GLU A 338 -21.22 -4.75 -12.09
C GLU A 338 -20.77 -5.83 -11.11
N PHE A 339 -21.39 -5.90 -9.94
CA PHE A 339 -21.04 -6.86 -8.90
C PHE A 339 -22.26 -7.21 -8.03
N SER A 340 -22.44 -8.48 -7.69
CA SER A 340 -23.64 -8.93 -6.97
C SER A 340 -23.63 -8.56 -5.48
N LEU A 341 -22.45 -8.43 -4.87
CA LEU A 341 -22.31 -8.09 -3.46
C LEU A 341 -22.43 -6.58 -3.27
N PRO A 342 -23.47 -6.09 -2.57
CA PRO A 342 -23.87 -4.67 -2.59
C PRO A 342 -22.91 -3.74 -1.85
N ASP A 343 -21.95 -4.30 -1.11
CA ASP A 343 -20.93 -3.58 -0.36
C ASP A 343 -19.67 -3.28 -1.18
N ALA A 344 -19.54 -3.84 -2.38
CA ALA A 344 -18.35 -3.64 -3.20
C ALA A 344 -18.32 -2.25 -3.84
N TYR A 345 -17.11 -1.73 -3.96
CA TYR A 345 -16.74 -0.55 -4.72
C TYR A 345 -15.91 -0.97 -5.95
N VAL A 346 -15.97 -0.15 -6.99
CA VAL A 346 -15.26 -0.34 -8.27
C VAL A 346 -14.51 0.92 -8.67
N LEU A 347 -13.53 0.75 -9.54
CA LEU A 347 -12.87 1.84 -10.25
C LEU A 347 -13.73 2.26 -11.44
N THR A 348 -14.01 3.55 -11.58
CA THR A 348 -14.86 4.12 -12.63
C THR A 348 -14.12 5.16 -13.46
N ASP A 349 -14.54 5.36 -14.71
CA ASP A 349 -13.87 6.23 -15.68
C ASP A 349 -14.26 7.71 -15.56
N GLY A 350 -15.14 8.04 -14.61
CA GLY A 350 -15.67 9.39 -14.40
C GLY A 350 -16.91 9.69 -15.22
N SER A 351 -17.34 8.76 -16.08
CA SER A 351 -18.52 8.85 -16.95
C SER A 351 -19.56 7.76 -16.70
N GLY A 352 -19.42 7.01 -15.61
CA GLY A 352 -20.35 6.01 -15.13
C GLY A 352 -19.94 4.56 -15.42
N ALA A 353 -18.93 4.34 -16.28
CA ALA A 353 -18.48 3.00 -16.64
C ALA A 353 -17.29 2.54 -15.79
N GLY A 354 -17.33 1.27 -15.38
CA GLY A 354 -16.20 0.64 -14.69
C GLY A 354 -14.94 0.60 -15.56
N ARG A 355 -13.78 0.97 -15.01
CA ARG A 355 -12.47 0.94 -15.69
C ARG A 355 -11.97 -0.48 -15.96
N TYR A 356 -12.31 -1.40 -15.05
CA TYR A 356 -11.86 -2.79 -15.08
C TYR A 356 -13.04 -3.73 -14.78
N PRO A 357 -14.03 -3.78 -15.69
CA PRO A 357 -15.19 -4.64 -15.51
C PRO A 357 -14.80 -6.11 -15.56
N ILE A 358 -15.60 -6.96 -14.90
CA ILE A 358 -15.39 -8.40 -14.92
C ILE A 358 -15.49 -8.92 -16.36
N ARG A 359 -14.42 -9.56 -16.83
CA ARG A 359 -14.32 -10.16 -18.18
C ARG A 359 -13.58 -11.49 -18.16
N GLY A 360 -13.69 -12.24 -19.26
CA GLY A 360 -12.88 -13.45 -19.48
C GLY A 360 -11.45 -13.12 -19.90
N GLY A 361 -10.57 -14.13 -19.78
CA GLY A 361 -9.16 -14.08 -20.17
C GLY A 361 -8.96 -13.79 -21.65
N THR A 362 -7.85 -13.11 -21.95
CA THR A 362 -7.47 -12.68 -23.30
C THR A 362 -6.37 -13.55 -23.91
N ASP A 363 -6.01 -14.62 -23.22
CA ASP A 363 -4.82 -15.45 -23.43
C ASP A 363 -5.12 -16.79 -24.11
N GLY A 364 -6.20 -16.87 -24.92
CA GLY A 364 -6.59 -18.08 -25.65
C GLY A 364 -5.55 -18.65 -26.63
N ALA A 365 -4.58 -17.82 -27.04
CA ALA A 365 -3.42 -18.28 -27.83
C ALA A 365 -2.32 -18.93 -26.97
N SER A 366 -2.28 -18.63 -25.66
CA SER A 366 -1.29 -19.13 -24.70
C SER A 366 -1.84 -20.26 -23.81
N VAL A 367 -3.15 -20.27 -23.58
CA VAL A 367 -3.84 -21.20 -22.68
C VAL A 367 -5.03 -21.79 -23.42
N GLY A 368 -5.12 -23.13 -23.47
CA GLY A 368 -6.16 -23.81 -24.26
C GLY A 368 -7.59 -23.57 -23.76
N GLN A 369 -7.76 -23.20 -22.50
CA GLN A 369 -9.05 -22.83 -21.88
C GLN A 369 -8.83 -21.64 -20.92
N PRO A 370 -8.88 -20.39 -21.43
CA PRO A 370 -8.80 -19.18 -20.63
C PRO A 370 -9.86 -19.14 -19.53
N LEU A 371 -9.64 -18.30 -18.52
CA LEU A 371 -10.67 -17.99 -17.52
C LEU A 371 -11.90 -17.38 -18.22
N THR A 372 -13.09 -17.88 -17.91
CA THR A 372 -14.34 -17.29 -18.37
C THR A 372 -14.76 -16.12 -17.47
N ALA A 373 -15.59 -15.20 -17.98
CA ALA A 373 -16.13 -14.11 -17.15
C ALA A 373 -16.94 -14.62 -15.94
N ALA A 374 -17.56 -15.80 -16.05
CA ALA A 374 -18.29 -16.44 -14.96
C ALA A 374 -17.34 -16.97 -13.87
N GLU A 375 -16.22 -17.58 -14.25
CA GLU A 375 -15.17 -18.02 -13.33
C GLU A 375 -14.52 -16.84 -12.59
N VAL A 376 -14.19 -15.77 -13.32
CA VAL A 376 -13.64 -14.54 -12.72
C VAL A 376 -14.64 -13.93 -11.74
N ARG A 377 -15.92 -13.85 -12.11
CA ARG A 377 -16.97 -13.36 -11.20
C ARG A 377 -17.05 -14.19 -9.93
N ALA A 378 -17.08 -15.52 -10.06
CA ALA A 378 -17.19 -16.39 -8.89
C ALA A 378 -16.01 -16.22 -7.94
N VAL A 379 -14.78 -16.22 -8.45
CA VAL A 379 -13.58 -16.04 -7.60
C VAL A 379 -13.59 -14.68 -6.91
N LEU A 380 -13.92 -13.58 -7.61
CA LEU A 380 -14.00 -12.25 -7.00
C LEU A 380 -15.11 -12.16 -5.94
N GLU A 381 -16.28 -12.75 -6.17
CA GLU A 381 -17.40 -12.77 -5.22
C GLU A 381 -17.07 -13.60 -3.97
N GLU A 382 -16.46 -14.77 -4.13
CA GLU A 382 -16.05 -15.60 -3.00
C GLU A 382 -14.90 -14.96 -2.21
N ALA A 383 -13.92 -14.36 -2.89
CA ALA A 383 -12.86 -13.59 -2.23
C ALA A 383 -13.43 -12.40 -1.45
N PHE A 384 -14.37 -11.64 -2.03
CA PHE A 384 -15.02 -10.53 -1.33
C PHE A 384 -15.89 -11.01 -0.15
N THR A 385 -16.49 -12.20 -0.26
CA THR A 385 -17.20 -12.84 0.85
C THR A 385 -16.26 -13.18 2.01
N VAL A 386 -15.10 -13.78 1.72
CA VAL A 386 -14.05 -14.04 2.74
C VAL A 386 -13.58 -12.74 3.38
N LEU A 387 -13.28 -11.72 2.58
CA LEU A 387 -12.90 -10.38 3.04
C LEU A 387 -13.95 -9.79 3.99
N SER A 388 -15.23 -9.90 3.62
CA SER A 388 -16.35 -9.35 4.41
C SER A 388 -16.51 -10.04 5.77
N ARG A 389 -16.02 -11.28 5.92
CA ARG A 389 -16.04 -12.04 7.17
C ARG A 389 -14.78 -11.81 8.01
N ALA A 390 -13.67 -11.44 7.37
CA ALA A 390 -12.35 -11.35 7.98
C ALA A 390 -12.25 -10.22 9.01
N ARG A 391 -11.56 -10.51 10.11
CA ARG A 391 -11.12 -9.56 11.13
C ARG A 391 -9.89 -8.81 10.63
N ALA A 392 -9.94 -7.49 10.74
CA ALA A 392 -8.82 -6.63 10.42
C ALA A 392 -7.68 -6.78 11.43
N GLN A 393 -6.44 -6.70 10.95
CA GLN A 393 -5.23 -6.61 11.77
C GLN A 393 -4.90 -5.16 12.13
N ILE A 394 -4.98 -4.27 11.14
CA ILE A 394 -4.44 -2.91 11.24
C ILE A 394 -5.51 -1.85 11.45
N ARG A 395 -6.74 -2.23 11.81
CA ARG A 395 -7.87 -1.30 11.91
C ARG A 395 -8.39 -1.21 13.33
N ARG A 396 -8.80 0.01 13.70
CA ARG A 396 -9.54 0.30 14.93
C ARG A 396 -10.94 0.85 14.62
N PRO A 397 -11.93 0.60 15.50
CA PRO A 397 -11.85 -0.22 16.72
C PRO A 397 -11.52 -1.69 16.43
N LEU A 398 -10.98 -2.40 17.43
CA LEU A 398 -10.73 -3.84 17.29
C LEU A 398 -12.02 -4.59 16.93
N ASP A 399 -11.87 -5.76 16.32
CA ASP A 399 -12.99 -6.54 15.73
C ASP A 399 -13.73 -5.83 14.58
N SER A 400 -13.10 -4.81 13.98
CA SER A 400 -13.52 -4.29 12.68
C SER A 400 -13.26 -5.28 11.55
N ARG A 401 -14.07 -5.18 10.49
CA ARG A 401 -13.88 -5.95 9.25
C ARG A 401 -12.63 -5.48 8.50
N MET A 402 -11.91 -6.45 7.93
CA MET A 402 -10.85 -6.20 6.95
C MET A 402 -11.37 -5.32 5.81
N GLN A 403 -10.54 -4.40 5.33
CA GLN A 403 -10.83 -3.59 4.15
C GLN A 403 -9.66 -3.62 3.17
N ALA A 404 -9.90 -4.04 1.93
CA ALA A 404 -8.86 -4.24 0.92
C ALA A 404 -9.39 -4.15 -0.51
N THR A 405 -8.46 -4.13 -1.46
CA THR A 405 -8.74 -4.31 -2.90
C THR A 405 -8.35 -5.72 -3.33
N ILE A 406 -9.16 -6.31 -4.22
CA ILE A 406 -8.98 -7.63 -4.82
C ILE A 406 -8.85 -7.43 -6.34
N SER A 407 -7.77 -7.96 -6.93
CA SER A 407 -7.49 -7.88 -8.36
C SER A 407 -7.28 -9.27 -8.95
N MET A 408 -7.80 -9.51 -10.15
CA MET A 408 -7.54 -10.72 -10.94
C MET A 408 -6.94 -10.40 -12.30
N VAL A 409 -6.02 -11.25 -12.76
CA VAL A 409 -5.37 -11.16 -14.07
C VAL A 409 -5.36 -12.51 -14.79
N ASP A 410 -5.30 -12.49 -16.12
CA ASP A 410 -4.97 -13.67 -16.92
C ASP A 410 -3.45 -13.91 -17.00
N THR A 411 -3.01 -14.94 -17.73
CA THR A 411 -1.58 -15.24 -17.84
C THR A 411 -0.77 -14.13 -18.51
N ASN A 412 -1.38 -13.31 -19.37
CA ASN A 412 -0.77 -12.15 -20.03
C ASN A 412 -0.62 -10.94 -19.11
N GLY A 413 -1.11 -11.01 -17.87
CA GLY A 413 -1.12 -9.89 -16.93
C GLY A 413 -2.25 -8.89 -17.22
N GLU A 414 -3.18 -9.24 -18.10
CA GLU A 414 -4.33 -8.40 -18.41
C GLU A 414 -5.35 -8.47 -17.28
N ILE A 415 -5.86 -7.31 -16.87
CA ILE A 415 -6.80 -7.18 -15.77
C ILE A 415 -8.14 -7.81 -16.17
N LEU A 416 -8.64 -8.74 -15.37
CA LEU A 416 -9.93 -9.41 -15.57
C LEU A 416 -11.04 -8.87 -14.69
N GLY A 417 -10.68 -8.19 -13.60
CA GLY A 417 -11.61 -7.50 -12.72
C GLY A 417 -10.90 -6.97 -11.48
N ILE A 418 -11.38 -5.83 -10.97
CA ILE A 418 -10.93 -5.23 -9.71
C ILE A 418 -12.16 -4.83 -8.90
N VAL A 419 -12.23 -5.33 -7.66
CA VAL A 419 -13.27 -4.96 -6.69
C VAL A 419 -12.62 -4.63 -5.36
N ARG A 420 -13.23 -3.74 -4.59
CA ARG A 420 -12.69 -3.33 -3.30
C ARG A 420 -13.77 -3.05 -2.28
N SER A 421 -13.44 -3.17 -1.02
CA SER A 421 -14.32 -2.73 0.06
C SER A 421 -14.31 -1.18 0.17
N PRO A 422 -15.34 -0.55 0.78
CA PRO A 422 -15.56 0.90 0.69
C PRO A 422 -14.42 1.78 1.21
N ASP A 423 -13.69 1.33 2.23
CA ASP A 423 -12.65 2.07 2.95
C ASP A 423 -11.29 1.34 2.96
N GLY A 424 -11.05 0.48 1.95
CA GLY A 424 -9.70 -0.07 1.75
C GLY A 424 -8.68 1.05 1.57
N PRO A 425 -7.47 0.96 2.15
CA PRO A 425 -6.38 1.89 1.82
C PRO A 425 -6.14 1.93 0.30
N ILE A 426 -5.90 3.12 -0.25
CA ILE A 426 -5.84 3.31 -1.71
C ILE A 426 -4.58 2.69 -2.31
N PHE A 427 -3.47 2.63 -1.55
CA PHE A 427 -2.24 1.96 -1.99
C PHE A 427 -2.51 0.50 -2.40
N GLY A 428 -3.41 -0.18 -1.68
CA GLY A 428 -3.79 -1.56 -1.93
C GLY A 428 -4.38 -1.82 -3.32
N THR A 429 -4.87 -0.77 -3.99
CA THR A 429 -5.44 -0.89 -5.34
C THR A 429 -4.40 -1.29 -6.37
N ASP A 430 -3.28 -0.57 -6.46
CA ASP A 430 -2.18 -0.92 -7.38
C ASP A 430 -1.40 -2.14 -6.86
N VAL A 431 -1.18 -2.22 -5.55
CA VAL A 431 -0.47 -3.36 -4.94
C VAL A 431 -1.18 -4.68 -5.16
N SER A 432 -2.51 -4.76 -4.99
CA SER A 432 -3.25 -6.00 -5.26
C SER A 432 -3.07 -6.50 -6.69
N LEU A 433 -2.97 -5.58 -7.66
CA LEU A 433 -2.70 -5.91 -9.06
C LEU A 433 -1.24 -6.33 -9.27
N GLN A 434 -0.27 -5.63 -8.69
CA GLN A 434 1.14 -6.06 -8.70
C GLN A 434 1.28 -7.48 -8.17
N LYS A 435 0.61 -7.77 -7.04
CA LYS A 435 0.62 -9.08 -6.41
C LYS A 435 0.05 -10.17 -7.33
N ALA A 436 -1.11 -9.92 -7.92
CA ALA A 436 -1.74 -10.87 -8.87
C ALA A 436 -0.83 -11.17 -10.08
N ARG A 437 -0.19 -10.14 -10.64
CA ARG A 437 0.74 -10.26 -11.77
C ARG A 437 2.04 -10.96 -11.38
N THR A 438 2.52 -10.74 -10.16
CA THR A 438 3.74 -11.36 -9.65
C THR A 438 3.56 -12.87 -9.51
N ALA A 439 2.54 -13.33 -8.78
CA ALA A 439 2.23 -14.75 -8.65
C ALA A 439 2.03 -15.43 -10.02
N THR A 440 1.38 -14.74 -10.95
CA THR A 440 1.17 -15.24 -12.32
C THR A 440 2.47 -15.35 -13.11
N LEU A 441 3.31 -14.32 -13.11
CA LEU A 441 4.58 -14.31 -13.84
C LEU A 441 5.51 -15.40 -13.31
N PHE A 442 5.76 -15.46 -12.01
CA PHE A 442 6.74 -16.40 -11.43
C PHE A 442 6.30 -17.86 -11.50
N SER A 443 5.00 -18.11 -11.68
CA SER A 443 4.45 -19.45 -11.92
C SER A 443 4.38 -19.83 -13.41
N SER A 444 4.71 -18.91 -14.33
CA SER A 444 4.61 -19.11 -15.77
C SER A 444 5.75 -19.96 -16.34
N LEU A 445 5.45 -20.71 -17.41
CA LEU A 445 6.44 -21.41 -18.22
C LEU A 445 7.47 -20.45 -18.86
N THR A 446 7.12 -19.18 -19.04
CA THR A 446 7.94 -18.18 -19.75
C THR A 446 8.73 -17.26 -18.83
N ALA A 447 8.63 -17.40 -17.50
CA ALA A 447 9.19 -16.45 -16.54
C ALA A 447 10.70 -16.28 -16.71
N GLY A 448 11.44 -17.39 -16.69
CA GLY A 448 12.90 -17.39 -16.85
C GLY A 448 13.33 -16.83 -18.20
N GLN A 449 12.63 -17.18 -19.29
CA GLN A 449 12.94 -16.64 -20.63
C GLN A 449 12.73 -15.13 -20.69
N GLN A 450 11.59 -14.62 -20.20
CA GLN A 450 11.28 -13.19 -20.23
C GLN A 450 12.25 -12.37 -19.37
N LEU A 451 12.57 -12.87 -18.17
CA LEU A 451 13.52 -12.21 -17.27
C LEU A 451 14.96 -12.26 -17.81
N SER A 452 15.38 -13.37 -18.43
CA SER A 452 16.70 -13.48 -19.07
C SER A 452 16.87 -12.59 -20.30
N ALA A 453 15.78 -12.23 -20.97
CA ALA A 453 15.81 -11.36 -22.14
C ALA A 453 15.91 -9.86 -21.79
N ASN A 454 15.71 -9.49 -20.53
CA ASN A 454 15.82 -8.11 -20.06
C ASN A 454 17.11 -7.94 -19.24
N ALA A 455 17.90 -6.91 -19.58
CA ALA A 455 19.21 -6.69 -18.97
C ALA A 455 19.14 -6.44 -17.45
N ALA A 456 18.11 -5.77 -16.96
CA ALA A 456 17.94 -5.47 -15.53
C ALA A 456 17.58 -6.73 -14.71
N SER A 457 16.95 -7.74 -15.32
CA SER A 457 16.53 -8.97 -14.64
C SER A 457 17.34 -10.22 -14.98
N ALA A 458 18.23 -10.18 -15.97
CA ALA A 458 18.87 -11.39 -16.51
C ALA A 458 19.75 -12.12 -15.48
N SER A 459 20.53 -11.38 -14.69
CA SER A 459 21.39 -11.96 -13.65
C SER A 459 20.60 -12.69 -12.56
N TYR A 460 19.41 -12.18 -12.22
CA TYR A 460 18.53 -12.75 -11.20
C TYR A 460 18.05 -14.16 -11.57
N VAL A 461 17.79 -14.46 -12.86
CA VAL A 461 17.40 -15.81 -13.29
C VAL A 461 18.50 -16.83 -12.97
N GLN A 462 19.75 -16.47 -13.26
CA GLN A 462 20.88 -17.36 -12.96
C GLN A 462 21.08 -17.50 -11.46
N ARG A 463 20.94 -16.42 -10.68
CA ARG A 463 21.00 -16.46 -9.22
C ARG A 463 19.96 -17.40 -8.64
N VAL A 464 18.71 -17.36 -9.11
CA VAL A 464 17.65 -18.28 -8.66
C VAL A 464 18.00 -19.73 -8.97
N ARG A 465 18.42 -20.03 -10.20
CA ARG A 465 18.77 -21.41 -10.60
C ARG A 465 19.91 -21.99 -9.78
N SER A 466 20.94 -21.18 -9.54
CA SER A 466 22.06 -21.57 -8.67
C SER A 466 21.62 -21.72 -7.21
N PHE A 467 20.83 -20.78 -6.69
CA PHE A 467 20.38 -20.77 -5.30
C PHE A 467 19.46 -21.94 -4.96
N LEU A 468 18.56 -22.30 -5.88
CA LEU A 468 17.65 -23.43 -5.72
C LEU A 468 18.28 -24.77 -6.12
N ASN A 469 19.50 -24.75 -6.67
CA ASN A 469 20.14 -25.91 -7.30
C ASN A 469 19.22 -26.60 -8.33
N ASP A 470 18.56 -25.79 -9.16
CA ASP A 470 17.62 -26.23 -10.18
C ASP A 470 17.80 -25.40 -11.46
N ALA A 471 18.37 -26.02 -12.49
CA ALA A 471 18.56 -25.37 -13.79
C ALA A 471 17.24 -25.03 -14.51
N ASN A 472 16.14 -25.67 -14.12
CA ASN A 472 14.80 -25.43 -14.65
C ASN A 472 13.96 -24.51 -13.75
N ALA A 473 14.54 -23.87 -12.73
CA ALA A 473 13.81 -22.87 -11.97
C ALA A 473 13.29 -21.76 -12.90
N LEU A 474 12.08 -21.25 -12.59
CA LEU A 474 11.35 -20.23 -13.36
C LEU A 474 10.86 -20.69 -14.75
N THR A 475 10.62 -22.00 -14.94
CA THR A 475 9.98 -22.54 -16.15
C THR A 475 8.60 -23.15 -15.86
N GLY A 476 7.90 -22.64 -14.85
CA GLY A 476 6.57 -23.09 -14.42
C GLY A 476 6.49 -24.48 -13.76
N THR A 477 7.65 -25.04 -13.36
CA THR A 477 7.73 -26.29 -12.58
C THR A 477 7.10 -26.15 -11.19
N PHE A 478 7.20 -24.96 -10.61
CA PHE A 478 6.59 -24.61 -9.33
C PHE A 478 5.67 -23.40 -9.45
N ALA A 479 4.60 -23.42 -8.68
CA ALA A 479 3.67 -22.32 -8.47
C ALA A 479 4.16 -21.45 -7.31
N PHE A 480 4.38 -20.17 -7.58
CA PHE A 480 4.84 -19.18 -6.60
C PHE A 480 3.67 -18.29 -6.17
N ALA A 481 3.53 -18.11 -4.85
CA ALA A 481 2.79 -17.02 -4.24
C ALA A 481 3.78 -15.90 -3.86
N ASP A 482 3.31 -14.67 -3.64
CA ASP A 482 4.20 -13.58 -3.25
C ASP A 482 4.88 -13.80 -1.90
N ARG A 483 4.31 -14.63 -1.01
CA ARG A 483 5.03 -15.04 0.21
C ARG A 483 6.31 -15.79 -0.11
N SER A 484 6.29 -16.68 -1.10
CA SER A 484 7.47 -17.42 -1.56
C SER A 484 8.47 -16.48 -2.24
N GLY A 485 7.97 -15.57 -3.10
CA GLY A 485 8.79 -14.54 -3.73
C GLY A 485 9.44 -13.61 -2.70
N GLY A 486 8.71 -13.23 -1.66
CA GLY A 486 9.19 -12.43 -0.54
C GLY A 486 10.28 -13.13 0.26
N ASN A 487 10.17 -14.45 0.50
CA ASN A 487 11.28 -15.21 1.08
C ASN A 487 12.55 -15.07 0.24
N LEU A 488 12.44 -15.24 -1.08
CA LEU A 488 13.57 -15.14 -2.01
C LEU A 488 14.08 -13.71 -2.23
N SER A 489 13.36 -12.70 -1.75
CA SER A 489 13.71 -11.28 -1.87
C SER A 489 14.33 -10.68 -0.61
N ARG A 490 14.56 -11.49 0.45
CA ARG A 490 15.14 -11.00 1.69
C ARG A 490 16.63 -10.67 1.56
N PRO A 491 17.11 -9.58 2.21
CA PRO A 491 18.53 -9.27 2.26
C PRO A 491 19.32 -10.29 3.08
N TYR A 492 18.63 -11.05 3.93
CA TYR A 492 19.15 -12.23 4.63
C TYR A 492 18.21 -13.40 4.39
N PHE A 493 18.71 -14.51 3.84
CA PHE A 493 17.91 -15.72 3.69
C PHE A 493 18.37 -16.85 4.63
N PRO A 494 17.48 -17.42 5.46
CA PRO A 494 16.09 -17.01 5.66
C PRO A 494 15.99 -15.69 6.44
N ASP A 495 14.79 -15.11 6.38
CA ASP A 495 14.44 -13.88 7.10
C ASP A 495 14.78 -13.99 8.60
N GLY A 496 15.26 -12.90 9.19
CA GLY A 496 15.72 -12.85 10.59
C GLY A 496 17.08 -13.52 10.87
N GLU A 497 17.73 -14.20 9.90
CA GLU A 497 19.06 -14.78 10.13
C GLU A 497 20.19 -13.91 9.56
N VAL A 498 20.68 -12.96 10.36
CA VAL A 498 21.77 -12.06 9.97
C VAL A 498 23.07 -12.81 9.65
N GLY A 499 23.84 -12.27 8.70
CA GLY A 499 25.10 -12.85 8.23
C GLY A 499 24.93 -13.99 7.22
N ARG A 500 23.68 -14.35 6.89
CA ARG A 500 23.37 -15.24 5.76
C ARG A 500 23.47 -14.50 4.42
N PRO A 501 23.76 -15.21 3.32
CA PRO A 501 23.64 -14.63 1.98
C PRO A 501 22.23 -14.09 1.70
N PRO A 502 22.09 -13.07 0.83
CA PRO A 502 20.79 -12.59 0.39
C PRO A 502 20.05 -13.64 -0.43
N GLY A 503 18.72 -13.57 -0.41
CA GLY A 503 17.88 -14.32 -1.34
C GLY A 503 18.17 -13.94 -2.79
N PRO A 504 17.88 -14.82 -3.77
CA PRO A 504 18.29 -14.63 -5.15
C PRO A 504 17.57 -13.47 -5.88
N PHE A 505 16.47 -12.96 -5.34
CA PHE A 505 15.78 -11.77 -5.85
C PHE A 505 16.16 -10.46 -5.14
N SER A 506 16.86 -10.54 -4.01
CA SER A 506 17.38 -9.36 -3.31
C SER A 506 18.60 -8.78 -4.04
N VAL A 507 19.14 -7.66 -3.56
CA VAL A 507 20.49 -7.17 -3.91
C VAL A 507 21.56 -8.27 -3.85
N GLU A 508 22.67 -8.10 -4.58
CA GLU A 508 23.73 -9.11 -4.67
C GLU A 508 24.46 -9.33 -3.35
N GLN A 509 24.68 -8.25 -2.60
CA GLN A 509 25.27 -8.28 -1.26
C GLN A 509 24.31 -7.62 -0.27
N SER A 510 24.08 -8.24 0.88
CA SER A 510 23.20 -7.68 1.91
C SER A 510 23.61 -6.27 2.32
N SER A 511 24.92 -5.96 2.31
CA SER A 511 25.46 -4.63 2.58
C SER A 511 24.97 -3.55 1.61
N GLN A 512 24.48 -3.89 0.42
CA GLN A 512 23.94 -2.93 -0.54
C GLN A 512 22.45 -2.63 -0.32
N PHE A 513 21.78 -3.36 0.56
CA PHE A 513 20.34 -3.21 0.74
C PHE A 513 19.99 -1.85 1.37
N SER A 514 18.95 -1.22 0.83
CA SER A 514 18.21 -0.15 1.49
C SER A 514 16.75 -0.16 1.04
N PRO A 515 15.84 0.57 1.72
CA PRO A 515 14.48 0.83 1.23
C PRO A 515 14.40 1.36 -0.22
N PHE A 516 15.51 1.87 -0.77
CA PHE A 516 15.60 2.41 -2.14
C PHE A 516 16.33 1.49 -3.13
N ALA A 517 16.82 0.33 -2.68
CA ALA A 517 17.35 -0.74 -3.53
C ALA A 517 17.13 -2.10 -2.88
N VAL A 518 16.06 -2.78 -3.31
CA VAL A 518 15.64 -4.07 -2.72
C VAL A 518 15.91 -5.26 -3.66
N GLY A 519 16.63 -5.03 -4.76
CA GLY A 519 16.97 -6.04 -5.77
C GLY A 519 16.03 -6.00 -6.97
N LEU A 520 15.57 -7.17 -7.42
CA LEU A 520 14.82 -7.35 -8.67
C LEU A 520 13.62 -6.40 -8.79
N GLN A 521 12.89 -6.17 -7.69
CA GLN A 521 11.75 -5.27 -7.69
C GLN A 521 12.14 -3.84 -8.09
N THR A 522 13.20 -3.29 -7.50
CA THR A 522 13.71 -1.96 -7.85
C THR A 522 14.28 -1.93 -9.26
N ASP A 523 15.12 -2.92 -9.59
CA ASP A 523 15.88 -2.92 -10.85
C ASP A 523 14.99 -3.02 -12.08
N LEU A 524 13.86 -3.73 -11.97
CA LEU A 524 12.86 -3.76 -13.04
C LEU A 524 12.30 -2.37 -13.35
N VAL A 525 12.11 -1.51 -12.36
CA VAL A 525 11.33 -0.26 -12.52
C VAL A 525 12.19 1.02 -12.48
N ALA A 526 13.46 0.93 -12.06
CA ALA A 526 14.33 2.08 -11.86
C ALA A 526 14.46 2.96 -13.12
N THR A 527 14.61 2.36 -14.30
CA THR A 527 14.69 3.11 -15.57
C THR A 527 13.44 3.94 -15.82
N ASN A 528 12.24 3.36 -15.64
CA ASN A 528 10.98 4.08 -15.83
C ASN A 528 10.80 5.23 -14.83
N ILE A 529 11.23 5.03 -13.57
CA ILE A 529 11.21 6.09 -12.56
C ILE A 529 12.14 7.23 -12.98
N VAL A 530 13.38 6.94 -13.39
CA VAL A 530 14.34 7.95 -13.82
C VAL A 530 13.86 8.71 -15.06
N GLU A 531 13.31 8.02 -16.06
CA GLU A 531 12.67 8.66 -17.22
C GLU A 531 11.57 9.63 -16.81
N HIS A 532 10.69 9.22 -15.90
CA HIS A 532 9.63 10.07 -15.39
C HIS A 532 10.16 11.29 -14.64
N LEU A 533 11.19 11.11 -13.81
CA LEU A 533 11.83 12.21 -13.09
C LEU A 533 12.49 13.21 -14.04
N ASN A 534 13.09 12.74 -15.13
CA ASN A 534 13.62 13.61 -16.19
C ASN A 534 12.51 14.38 -16.91
N TYR A 535 11.35 13.75 -17.16
CA TYR A 535 10.16 14.44 -17.68
C TYR A 535 9.70 15.57 -16.76
N VAL A 536 9.64 15.33 -15.44
CA VAL A 536 9.28 16.37 -14.47
C VAL A 536 10.34 17.46 -14.40
N ALA A 537 11.62 17.11 -14.27
CA ALA A 537 12.74 18.05 -14.12
C ALA A 537 12.93 18.95 -15.35
N SER A 538 12.65 18.43 -16.55
CA SER A 538 12.71 19.19 -17.80
C SER A 538 11.43 19.98 -18.11
N ASN A 539 10.46 19.99 -17.20
CA ASN A 539 9.13 20.58 -17.41
C ASN A 539 8.44 20.06 -18.68
N GLY A 540 8.64 18.79 -19.02
CA GLY A 540 8.08 18.16 -20.22
C GLY A 540 8.92 18.33 -21.48
N GLY A 541 10.13 18.87 -21.38
CA GLY A 541 11.09 18.92 -22.49
C GLY A 541 11.62 17.53 -22.89
N SER A 542 11.74 16.61 -21.94
CA SER A 542 11.94 15.18 -22.17
C SER A 542 10.59 14.46 -22.25
N GLY A 543 10.52 13.31 -22.92
CA GLY A 543 9.30 12.49 -22.94
C GLY A 543 9.02 11.84 -21.58
N ASP A 544 7.74 11.74 -21.21
CA ASP A 544 7.32 10.96 -20.03
C ASP A 544 7.54 9.46 -20.27
N THR A 545 7.74 8.70 -19.20
CA THR A 545 7.84 7.24 -19.30
C THR A 545 6.55 6.64 -19.87
N ALA A 546 6.69 5.59 -20.67
CA ALA A 546 5.56 4.89 -21.28
C ALA A 546 4.65 4.24 -20.21
N VAL A 547 3.41 3.96 -20.58
CA VAL A 547 2.51 3.14 -19.74
C VAL A 547 2.95 1.68 -19.85
N GLY A 548 3.09 1.00 -18.71
CA GLY A 548 3.64 -0.36 -18.64
C GLY A 548 5.06 -0.35 -18.10
N CYS A 549 5.20 -0.45 -16.78
CA CYS A 549 6.49 -0.57 -16.11
C CYS A 549 7.26 -1.84 -16.54
N THR A 550 8.55 -1.90 -16.21
CA THR A 550 9.46 -3.08 -16.14
C THR A 550 10.38 -3.38 -17.32
N GLY A 551 10.29 -2.65 -18.43
CA GLY A 551 11.13 -2.87 -19.61
C GLY A 551 11.10 -4.30 -20.18
N LEU A 552 10.24 -5.18 -19.66
CA LEU A 552 10.09 -6.56 -20.14
C LEU A 552 9.42 -6.55 -21.51
N ALA A 553 9.74 -7.55 -22.32
CA ALA A 553 9.08 -7.74 -23.60
C ALA A 553 7.55 -7.82 -23.40
N PRO A 554 6.75 -7.11 -24.21
CA PRO A 554 5.31 -7.19 -24.16
C PRO A 554 4.81 -8.63 -24.28
N SER A 555 3.77 -8.97 -23.54
CA SER A 555 2.98 -10.17 -23.77
C SER A 555 2.25 -10.08 -25.12
N PRO A 556 1.64 -11.17 -25.60
CA PRO A 556 0.77 -11.11 -26.78
C PRO A 556 -0.37 -10.07 -26.69
N ALA A 557 -0.72 -9.60 -25.50
CA ALA A 557 -1.69 -8.51 -25.29
C ALA A 557 -1.12 -7.10 -25.55
N GLY A 558 0.17 -6.97 -25.88
CA GLY A 558 0.81 -5.70 -26.21
C GLY A 558 1.33 -4.90 -25.00
N LYS A 559 1.31 -5.48 -23.80
CA LYS A 559 1.85 -4.88 -22.56
C LYS A 559 2.73 -5.86 -21.79
N PRO A 560 3.69 -5.39 -20.97
CA PRO A 560 4.42 -6.27 -20.05
C PRO A 560 3.47 -7.04 -19.13
N ARG A 561 3.75 -8.31 -18.81
CA ARG A 561 2.92 -9.11 -17.88
C ARG A 561 2.85 -8.50 -16.47
N ILE A 562 3.86 -7.72 -16.10
CA ILE A 562 4.00 -6.96 -14.85
C ILE A 562 4.01 -5.46 -15.16
N ALA A 563 3.00 -4.97 -15.89
CA ALA A 563 2.90 -3.59 -16.37
C ALA A 563 2.82 -2.50 -15.27
N ASN A 564 2.77 -2.89 -14.00
CA ASN A 564 2.89 -1.99 -12.86
C ASN A 564 3.97 -2.43 -11.87
N GLY A 565 4.93 -3.27 -12.26
CA GLY A 565 5.97 -3.81 -11.38
C GLY A 565 5.59 -5.12 -10.71
N ILE A 566 6.45 -5.59 -9.80
CA ILE A 566 6.21 -6.77 -8.96
C ILE A 566 6.02 -6.38 -7.50
N GLN A 567 5.45 -7.30 -6.70
CA GLN A 567 5.40 -7.16 -5.26
C GLN A 567 6.09 -8.33 -4.55
N ILE A 568 6.70 -8.08 -3.40
CA ILE A 568 7.56 -9.05 -2.69
C ILE A 568 7.11 -9.31 -1.25
N PHE A 569 5.82 -9.14 -0.98
CA PHE A 569 5.19 -9.49 0.29
C PHE A 569 3.81 -10.14 0.07
N PRO A 570 3.31 -10.91 1.05
CA PRO A 570 2.20 -11.84 0.87
C PRO A 570 0.88 -11.17 0.44
N GLY A 571 -0.01 -11.95 -0.18
CA GLY A 571 -1.35 -11.54 -0.59
C GLY A 571 -1.79 -12.00 -1.97
N SER A 572 -1.17 -13.01 -2.56
CA SER A 572 -1.55 -13.51 -3.90
C SER A 572 -1.31 -15.00 -4.05
N VAL A 573 -2.09 -15.59 -4.96
CA VAL A 573 -1.89 -16.95 -5.43
C VAL A 573 -2.16 -17.05 -6.94
N PRO A 574 -1.43 -17.94 -7.65
CA PRO A 574 -1.73 -18.27 -9.03
C PRO A 574 -2.95 -19.19 -9.12
N ILE A 575 -3.74 -19.04 -10.18
CA ILE A 575 -4.96 -19.83 -10.44
C ILE A 575 -4.65 -20.88 -11.50
N TYR A 576 -5.06 -22.12 -11.23
CA TYR A 576 -4.80 -23.27 -12.08
C TYR A 576 -6.08 -23.95 -12.56
N ARG A 577 -6.06 -24.44 -13.79
CA ARG A 577 -6.98 -25.45 -14.34
C ARG A 577 -6.24 -26.76 -14.44
N GLY A 578 -6.47 -27.66 -13.49
CA GLY A 578 -5.63 -28.85 -13.33
C GLY A 578 -4.17 -28.46 -13.06
N ASN A 579 -3.27 -28.80 -13.99
CA ASN A 579 -1.83 -28.44 -13.90
C ASN A 579 -1.45 -27.23 -14.77
N THR A 580 -2.43 -26.58 -15.42
CA THR A 580 -2.18 -25.44 -16.30
C THR A 580 -2.48 -24.13 -15.57
N LEU A 581 -1.50 -23.23 -15.52
CA LEU A 581 -1.70 -21.86 -15.05
C LEU A 581 -2.69 -21.12 -15.98
N VAL A 582 -3.70 -20.49 -15.41
CA VAL A 582 -4.74 -19.74 -16.15
C VAL A 582 -4.89 -18.28 -15.71
N GLY A 583 -4.13 -17.84 -14.70
CA GLY A 583 -4.15 -16.46 -14.21
C GLY A 583 -3.68 -16.36 -12.77
N GLY A 584 -4.05 -15.28 -12.09
CA GLY A 584 -3.72 -15.06 -10.69
C GLY A 584 -4.65 -14.05 -10.01
N ILE A 585 -4.72 -14.14 -8.69
CA ILE A 585 -5.44 -13.21 -7.82
C ILE A 585 -4.46 -12.55 -6.85
N GLY A 586 -4.70 -11.28 -6.52
CA GLY A 586 -3.97 -10.56 -5.49
C GLY A 586 -4.90 -9.70 -4.65
N VAL A 587 -4.57 -9.55 -3.38
CA VAL A 587 -5.32 -8.82 -2.36
C VAL A 587 -4.36 -7.90 -1.62
N SER A 588 -4.78 -6.67 -1.35
CA SER A 588 -3.99 -5.74 -0.55
C SER A 588 -4.86 -4.69 0.14
N GLY A 589 -4.61 -4.48 1.43
CA GLY A 589 -5.18 -3.36 2.19
C GLY A 589 -5.22 -3.54 3.71
N ASP A 590 -4.92 -4.72 4.23
CA ASP A 590 -4.86 -4.99 5.68
C ASP A 590 -3.55 -5.73 6.04
N GLY A 591 -3.56 -6.56 7.09
CA GLY A 591 -2.42 -7.43 7.40
C GLY A 591 -2.12 -8.44 6.29
N ILE A 592 -0.83 -8.77 6.12
CA ILE A 592 -0.35 -9.64 5.04
C ILE A 592 -0.91 -11.07 5.10
N ASP A 593 -1.27 -11.56 6.28
CA ASP A 593 -1.88 -12.87 6.46
C ASP A 593 -3.38 -12.84 6.11
N GLN A 594 -4.07 -11.73 6.37
CA GLN A 594 -5.43 -11.51 5.89
C GLN A 594 -5.47 -11.44 4.36
N ASP A 595 -4.51 -10.73 3.73
CA ASP A 595 -4.40 -10.67 2.28
C ASP A 595 -4.20 -12.07 1.67
N ASP A 596 -3.28 -12.87 2.23
CA ASP A 596 -3.04 -14.25 1.79
C ASP A 596 -4.31 -15.09 1.91
N MET A 597 -4.95 -15.06 3.07
CA MET A 597 -6.17 -15.82 3.34
C MET A 597 -7.27 -15.49 2.33
N VAL A 598 -7.53 -14.21 2.07
CA VAL A 598 -8.57 -13.79 1.12
C VAL A 598 -8.24 -14.28 -0.29
N SER A 599 -6.99 -14.16 -0.73
CA SER A 599 -6.58 -14.59 -2.07
C SER A 599 -6.71 -16.11 -2.25
N PHE A 600 -6.28 -16.89 -1.25
CA PHE A 600 -6.23 -18.34 -1.27
C PHE A 600 -7.61 -18.98 -1.10
N LEU A 601 -8.38 -18.54 -0.11
CA LEU A 601 -9.75 -19.03 0.12
C LEU A 601 -10.71 -18.54 -0.96
N GLY A 602 -10.54 -17.31 -1.47
CA GLY A 602 -11.33 -16.81 -2.59
C GLY A 602 -11.17 -17.67 -3.85
N THR A 603 -9.93 -18.04 -4.18
CA THR A 603 -9.63 -18.97 -5.28
C THR A 603 -10.21 -20.36 -5.03
N HIS A 604 -10.05 -20.90 -3.81
CA HIS A 604 -10.58 -22.20 -3.44
C HIS A 604 -12.11 -22.26 -3.56
N ASN A 605 -12.81 -21.35 -2.88
CA ASN A 605 -14.27 -21.29 -2.84
C ASN A 605 -14.86 -20.98 -4.23
N GLY A 606 -14.23 -20.07 -4.97
CA GLY A 606 -14.63 -19.77 -6.35
C GLY A 606 -14.51 -21.01 -7.23
N GLY A 607 -13.42 -21.78 -7.10
CA GLY A 607 -13.21 -23.05 -7.76
C GLY A 607 -14.25 -24.11 -7.41
N LEU A 608 -14.63 -24.23 -6.13
CA LEU A 608 -15.73 -25.11 -5.70
C LEU A 608 -17.07 -24.71 -6.32
N ARG A 609 -17.33 -23.41 -6.47
CA ARG A 609 -18.59 -22.89 -7.00
C ARG A 609 -18.78 -23.13 -8.49
N VAL A 610 -17.72 -23.01 -9.30
CA VAL A 610 -17.82 -23.12 -10.77
C VAL A 610 -17.24 -24.41 -11.35
N GLY A 611 -16.37 -25.09 -10.59
CA GLY A 611 -15.62 -26.25 -11.05
C GLY A 611 -14.51 -25.91 -12.04
N GLY A 612 -13.52 -26.80 -12.15
CA GLY A 612 -12.50 -26.74 -13.21
C GLY A 612 -11.36 -25.74 -13.02
N ILE A 613 -11.41 -24.83 -12.05
CA ILE A 613 -10.28 -23.99 -11.63
C ILE A 613 -10.07 -24.08 -10.11
N GLY A 614 -8.89 -23.69 -9.63
CA GLY A 614 -8.60 -23.61 -8.20
C GLY A 614 -7.16 -23.19 -7.91
N ASN A 615 -6.75 -23.38 -6.65
CA ASN A 615 -5.37 -23.17 -6.23
C ASN A 615 -4.42 -24.11 -6.99
N ALA A 616 -3.14 -23.74 -7.03
CA ALA A 616 -2.11 -24.63 -7.56
C ALA A 616 -2.14 -26.00 -6.86
N PRO A 617 -1.92 -27.12 -7.58
CA PRO A 617 -1.80 -28.44 -6.98
C PRO A 617 -0.71 -28.49 -5.90
N ASN A 618 -1.00 -29.14 -4.77
CA ASN A 618 -0.08 -29.22 -3.61
C ASN A 618 1.32 -29.74 -3.95
N ALA A 619 1.45 -30.57 -4.98
CA ALA A 619 2.71 -31.16 -5.41
C ALA A 619 3.66 -30.15 -6.10
N ILE A 620 3.12 -29.06 -6.64
CA ILE A 620 3.90 -28.06 -7.39
C ILE A 620 3.98 -26.71 -6.68
N ARG A 621 3.42 -26.55 -5.49
CA ARG A 621 3.52 -25.28 -4.75
C ARG A 621 4.96 -25.03 -4.30
N ALA A 622 5.36 -23.77 -4.24
CA ALA A 622 6.72 -23.37 -3.90
C ALA A 622 7.14 -23.78 -2.48
N ASP A 623 6.21 -24.11 -1.57
CA ASP A 623 6.53 -24.73 -0.28
C ASP A 623 7.03 -26.19 -0.41
N ARG A 624 7.07 -26.76 -1.61
CA ARG A 624 7.82 -28.00 -1.89
C ARG A 624 9.31 -27.76 -2.16
N ILE A 625 9.71 -26.51 -2.37
CA ILE A 625 11.10 -26.14 -2.57
C ILE A 625 11.81 -26.09 -1.21
N VAL A 626 12.92 -26.81 -1.13
CA VAL A 626 13.79 -26.87 0.04
C VAL A 626 15.16 -26.35 -0.33
N VAL A 627 15.60 -25.29 0.35
CA VAL A 627 16.87 -24.61 0.12
C VAL A 627 17.86 -25.05 1.18
N GLN A 628 19.07 -25.42 0.75
CA GLN A 628 20.16 -25.75 1.67
C GLN A 628 20.79 -24.46 2.21
N VAL A 629 20.81 -24.30 3.54
CA VAL A 629 21.42 -23.15 4.22
C VAL A 629 22.44 -23.66 5.23
N GLY A 630 23.70 -23.76 4.81
CA GLY A 630 24.74 -24.43 5.59
C GLY A 630 24.41 -25.92 5.79
N SER A 631 24.37 -26.38 7.03
CA SER A 631 24.07 -27.78 7.38
C SER A 631 22.58 -28.11 7.49
N ARG A 632 21.68 -27.11 7.37
CA ARG A 632 20.23 -27.28 7.52
C ARG A 632 19.47 -26.98 6.23
N GLN A 633 18.20 -27.35 6.23
CA GLN A 633 17.28 -27.14 5.13
C GLN A 633 16.18 -26.16 5.54
N VAL A 634 15.87 -25.21 4.66
CA VAL A 634 14.80 -24.23 4.83
C VAL A 634 13.79 -24.41 3.72
N ARG A 635 12.51 -24.49 4.09
CA ARG A 635 11.41 -24.58 3.15
C ARG A 635 10.86 -23.18 2.85
N LEU A 636 10.57 -22.88 1.59
CA LEU A 636 9.85 -21.66 1.25
C LEU A 636 8.43 -21.70 1.81
N ARG A 637 7.84 -20.54 2.12
CA ARG A 637 6.45 -20.44 2.57
C ARG A 637 5.55 -20.14 1.37
N TYR A 638 4.33 -20.67 1.35
CA TYR A 638 3.37 -20.45 0.25
C TYR A 638 2.24 -19.50 0.65
N VAL A 639 1.47 -19.83 1.68
CA VAL A 639 0.42 -18.96 2.25
C VAL A 639 0.45 -19.05 3.78
N SER A 640 0.00 -18.00 4.46
CA SER A 640 -0.30 -18.00 5.90
C SER A 640 -1.66 -17.39 6.14
N CYS A 641 -2.45 -17.98 7.03
CA CYS A 641 -3.76 -17.46 7.38
C CYS A 641 -3.79 -17.12 8.88
N PRO A 642 -4.44 -16.01 9.26
CA PRO A 642 -4.35 -15.49 10.62
C PRO A 642 -5.09 -16.40 11.60
N PHE A 643 -4.64 -16.37 12.86
CA PHE A 643 -5.38 -16.97 13.97
C PHE A 643 -6.68 -16.20 14.21
N ALA A 644 -7.75 -16.92 14.55
CA ALA A 644 -9.10 -16.37 14.66
C ALA A 644 -9.40 -15.40 13.49
N PRO A 645 -9.48 -15.90 12.26
CA PRO A 645 -9.56 -15.05 11.07
C PRO A 645 -10.90 -14.34 10.92
N PHE A 646 -12.00 -14.94 11.38
CA PHE A 646 -13.36 -14.47 11.08
C PHE A 646 -14.06 -13.84 12.28
N LEU A 647 -14.92 -12.86 12.01
CA LEU A 647 -15.73 -12.15 13.01
C LEU A 647 -17.04 -12.88 13.32
N ASP A 648 -17.48 -13.79 12.45
CA ASP A 648 -18.78 -14.45 12.52
C ASP A 648 -18.73 -15.91 12.95
N THR A 649 -17.52 -16.47 13.13
CA THR A 649 -17.29 -17.86 13.52
C THR A 649 -16.04 -17.99 14.38
N ALA A 650 -15.88 -19.13 15.05
CA ALA A 650 -14.69 -19.47 15.85
C ALA A 650 -13.69 -20.37 15.11
N GLU A 651 -13.88 -20.57 13.79
CA GLU A 651 -13.03 -21.43 12.96
C GLU A 651 -11.56 -21.01 13.04
N GLN A 652 -10.67 -22.00 12.99
CA GLN A 652 -9.21 -21.83 13.03
C GLN A 652 -8.59 -22.63 11.89
N ASN A 653 -7.32 -22.33 11.55
CA ASN A 653 -6.56 -23.04 10.52
C ASN A 653 -7.33 -23.17 9.19
N VAL A 654 -8.05 -22.12 8.80
CA VAL A 654 -9.03 -22.14 7.70
C VAL A 654 -8.41 -22.45 6.32
N CYS A 655 -7.09 -22.39 6.21
CA CYS A 655 -6.33 -22.70 5.00
C CYS A 655 -5.63 -24.07 5.05
N GLU A 656 -5.70 -24.79 6.17
CA GLU A 656 -5.04 -26.07 6.35
C GLU A 656 -5.72 -27.17 5.52
N GLY A 657 -4.91 -27.97 4.81
CA GLY A 657 -5.38 -29.09 4.00
C GLY A 657 -5.88 -28.73 2.58
N LEU A 658 -5.93 -27.45 2.22
CA LEU A 658 -6.39 -26.96 0.91
C LEU A 658 -5.26 -26.85 -0.13
#